data_AF-A0AAW1Q3Y3-F1
#
_entry.id   AF-A0AAW1Q3Y3-F1
#
_cell.length_a   1.000
_cell.length_b   1.000
_cell.length_c   1.000
_cell.angle_alpha   90.00
_cell.angle_beta   90.00
_cell.angle_gamma   90.00
#
_symmetry.space_group_name_H-M   'P 1'
#
loop_
_entity.id
_entity.type
_entity.pdbx_description
1 polymer ?
#
loop_
_entity_poly.entity_id
_entity_poly.type
_entity_poly.pdbx_seq_one_letter_code
_entity_poly.pdbx_strand_id
1 'polypeptide(L)'
;MPQLHPHGANVTQLYGDPYGQPWVMQPSPILTDPNIRPFGGPWLPNEAQYGGPSRRQPVEYNHNKVITKKLANAVHYQQVLDIVAESVNVFDEVNVATALHRLAKLQPPASAGQASPVIYADHFQQLVVAIKRQLQRFEAQAISNTLWAFATLNYYPDEETLSRLASHAQTIIQTFRPQATSNTLWAFAKLGFGDCEGFLVAAAQQMLNDLPRSVPQDISNTMWAYATLGYQPGQELMTGAARQAALLMQRCKPQEIANTLWAYAMLDHDPGSGLLDAVATQMTERIQNFRPQAVSNSLWAYAKLEYNPGSRLLDITAQRATGMLHQYTSQEIANTLWAMATLEHHPSAMLLDAAAVQIVRRIEQFSPVDTVRCASAFATLYHHPCNDLLAVVAHYALRNWSRFTPNEVASLIWALALLRLTPLDNWQALLDKLSTMPATDFETADLRLLFQAHTLLSNIGAGVPGSPSAGGQQLASAQLAAGFSLPPALLEPARAAWVADVRRSGRLTKLHEEVSRVLWRMGVLHRSDHVMADGLVCVHMALDGDKVVLEVDDASHYAVNAWRPLGRTLARRYMLEALGLTVRSIPFYQWFSLGDLENQKAFLTQLLATLPSPTAQATPSSAAPMSLTAQPLQQNQPADIL
;
A
#
# COMPACT_ATOMS: atom_id res chain seq x y z
N MET A 1 11.60 -3.28 10.97
CA MET A 1 11.29 -2.31 9.91
C MET A 1 12.60 -2.00 9.19
N PRO A 2 12.85 -2.47 7.96
CA PRO A 2 13.89 -1.85 7.15
C PRO A 2 13.40 -0.45 6.78
N GLN A 3 14.24 0.55 7.03
CA GLN A 3 14.00 1.94 6.64
C GLN A 3 13.90 2.02 5.11
N LEU A 4 12.74 2.43 4.60
CA LEU A 4 12.56 2.73 3.18
C LEU A 4 13.15 4.11 2.93
N HIS A 5 14.37 4.15 2.39
CA HIS A 5 14.89 5.36 1.76
C HIS A 5 14.36 5.47 0.31
N PRO A 6 14.01 6.67 -0.17
CA PRO A 6 13.44 6.86 -1.49
C PRO A 6 14.55 7.01 -2.53
N HIS A 7 14.66 6.08 -3.48
CA HIS A 7 15.41 6.33 -4.71
C HIS A 7 14.46 6.69 -5.84
N GLY A 8 14.74 7.84 -6.46
CA GLY A 8 14.03 8.39 -7.60
C GLY A 8 14.10 7.45 -8.79
N ALA A 9 13.00 6.74 -9.01
CA ALA A 9 12.72 6.03 -10.24
C ALA A 9 11.38 6.56 -10.77
N ASN A 10 11.35 6.79 -12.09
CA ASN A 10 10.23 7.35 -12.84
C ASN A 10 8.91 6.68 -12.40
N VAL A 11 8.03 7.45 -11.75
CA VAL A 11 6.83 6.98 -11.03
C VAL A 11 5.85 6.25 -11.96
N THR A 12 5.93 6.51 -13.26
CA THR A 12 5.12 5.88 -14.32
C THR A 12 5.56 4.46 -14.70
N GLN A 13 6.75 3.98 -14.32
CA GLN A 13 7.25 2.65 -14.71
C GLN A 13 7.23 1.60 -13.59
N LEU A 14 7.25 2.00 -12.32
CA LEU A 14 7.16 1.07 -11.18
C LEU A 14 5.71 0.82 -10.71
N TYR A 15 4.78 1.66 -11.13
CA TYR A 15 3.35 1.48 -10.92
C TYR A 15 2.71 1.42 -12.30
N GLY A 16 2.44 0.21 -12.80
CA GLY A 16 1.64 0.01 -14.00
C GLY A 16 0.37 0.86 -13.90
N ASP A 17 -0.04 1.48 -15.02
CA ASP A 17 -1.17 2.41 -15.13
C ASP A 17 -2.27 2.14 -14.08
N PRO A 18 -2.42 2.98 -13.04
CA PRO A 18 -3.42 2.76 -11.99
C PRO A 18 -4.87 2.90 -12.48
N TYR A 19 -5.09 3.08 -13.80
CA TYR A 19 -6.39 3.25 -14.41
C TYR A 19 -6.58 2.33 -15.62
N GLY A 20 -6.73 1.03 -15.35
CA GLY A 20 -7.51 0.17 -16.23
C GLY A 20 -8.90 0.80 -16.46
N GLN A 21 -9.11 1.28 -17.69
CA GLN A 21 -10.27 1.98 -18.23
C GLN A 21 -10.41 3.49 -17.86
N PRO A 22 -10.49 4.39 -18.85
CA PRO A 22 -10.75 5.81 -18.65
C PRO A 22 -12.17 6.02 -18.11
N TRP A 23 -12.27 6.84 -17.06
CA TRP A 23 -13.55 7.26 -16.48
C TRP A 23 -14.43 7.94 -17.53
N VAL A 24 -15.58 7.33 -17.81
CA VAL A 24 -16.74 8.05 -18.31
C VAL A 24 -17.67 8.33 -17.13
N MET A 25 -18.01 9.60 -16.93
CA MET A 25 -19.03 10.03 -15.98
C MET A 25 -20.34 9.29 -16.29
N GLN A 26 -20.75 8.35 -15.43
CA GLN A 26 -22.14 7.89 -15.42
C GLN A 26 -22.99 8.85 -14.57
N PRO A 27 -24.14 9.33 -15.07
CA PRO A 27 -25.05 10.15 -14.29
C PRO A 27 -25.69 9.32 -13.17
N SER A 28 -25.68 9.83 -11.93
CA SER A 28 -26.44 9.23 -10.83
C SER A 28 -27.95 9.33 -11.09
N PRO A 29 -28.75 8.35 -10.63
CA PRO A 29 -30.21 8.43 -10.70
C PRO A 29 -30.74 9.55 -9.80
N ILE A 30 -31.59 10.39 -10.36
CA ILE A 30 -32.23 11.51 -9.67
C ILE A 30 -33.27 10.94 -8.69
N LEU A 31 -33.01 11.04 -7.39
CA LEU A 31 -34.05 11.03 -6.38
C LEU A 31 -34.61 12.47 -6.30
N THR A 32 -35.81 12.68 -6.83
CA THR A 32 -36.50 13.96 -6.78
C THR A 32 -37.06 14.19 -5.38
N ASP A 33 -36.43 15.06 -4.59
CA ASP A 33 -37.08 15.73 -3.46
C ASP A 33 -37.81 16.97 -4.00
N PRO A 34 -39.15 17.04 -3.92
CA PRO A 34 -39.94 18.11 -4.52
C PRO A 34 -39.86 19.47 -3.77
N ASN A 35 -39.08 19.60 -2.70
CA ASN A 35 -38.99 20.85 -1.92
C ASN A 35 -37.63 21.56 -1.90
N ILE A 36 -36.67 21.16 -2.75
CA ILE A 36 -35.40 21.88 -2.91
C ILE A 36 -35.42 22.67 -4.23
N ARG A 37 -35.53 24.01 -4.14
CA ARG A 37 -35.34 24.89 -5.30
C ARG A 37 -33.88 24.84 -5.77
N PRO A 38 -33.58 24.57 -7.06
CA PRO A 38 -32.23 24.66 -7.58
C PRO A 38 -31.81 26.14 -7.69
N PHE A 39 -30.79 26.53 -6.92
CA PHE A 39 -30.07 27.79 -7.13
C PHE A 39 -29.26 27.68 -8.42
N GLY A 40 -29.62 28.46 -9.44
CA GLY A 40 -28.87 28.58 -10.69
C GLY A 40 -29.76 28.65 -11.94
N GLY A 41 -30.66 29.62 -12.01
CA GLY A 41 -31.33 30.00 -13.27
C GLY A 41 -30.41 30.83 -14.17
N PRO A 42 -30.69 30.91 -15.49
CA PRO A 42 -29.86 31.64 -16.44
C PRO A 42 -29.91 33.15 -16.14
N TRP A 43 -28.73 33.75 -15.95
CA TRP A 43 -28.56 35.19 -15.84
C TRP A 43 -28.96 35.88 -17.15
N LEU A 44 -29.98 36.73 -17.09
CA LEU A 44 -30.25 37.81 -18.05
C LEU A 44 -29.90 39.15 -17.36
N PRO A 45 -29.23 40.12 -18.02
CA PRO A 45 -28.94 41.41 -17.39
C PRO A 45 -30.21 42.26 -17.28
N ASN A 46 -30.43 42.89 -16.12
CA ASN A 46 -31.50 43.85 -15.87
C ASN A 46 -31.36 45.10 -16.76
N GLU A 47 -32.43 45.45 -17.49
CA GLU A 47 -32.59 46.76 -18.13
C GLU A 47 -33.03 47.80 -17.08
N ALA A 48 -32.20 48.82 -16.85
CA ALA A 48 -32.59 50.04 -16.16
C ALA A 48 -33.06 51.08 -17.20
N GLN A 49 -34.32 51.50 -17.11
CA GLN A 49 -34.91 52.58 -17.90
C GLN A 49 -34.31 53.94 -17.50
N TYR A 50 -33.77 54.70 -18.46
CA TYR A 50 -33.87 56.17 -18.55
C TYR A 50 -33.37 56.66 -19.95
N GLY A 51 -34.25 57.36 -20.70
CA GLY A 51 -33.87 58.50 -21.58
C GLY A 51 -33.67 58.31 -23.10
N GLY A 52 -34.64 58.77 -23.91
CA GLY A 52 -34.42 59.41 -25.22
C GLY A 52 -34.49 58.56 -26.51
N PRO A 53 -35.11 59.06 -27.61
CA PRO A 53 -35.27 58.30 -28.85
C PRO A 53 -33.99 58.38 -29.70
N SER A 54 -33.02 57.52 -29.42
CA SER A 54 -31.87 57.32 -30.31
C SER A 54 -32.18 56.21 -31.32
N ARG A 55 -32.02 56.55 -32.61
CA ARG A 55 -32.15 55.65 -33.76
C ARG A 55 -31.60 54.25 -33.45
N ARG A 56 -32.49 53.24 -33.48
CA ARG A 56 -32.11 51.82 -33.42
C ARG A 56 -31.20 51.51 -34.62
N GLN A 57 -29.91 51.34 -34.36
CA GLN A 57 -29.03 50.61 -35.26
C GLN A 57 -29.44 49.12 -35.24
N PRO A 58 -29.31 48.37 -36.35
CA PRO A 58 -29.66 46.96 -36.36
C PRO A 58 -28.74 46.19 -35.40
N VAL A 59 -29.31 45.34 -34.56
CA VAL A 59 -28.55 44.44 -33.68
C VAL A 59 -27.80 43.45 -34.56
N GLU A 60 -26.47 43.59 -34.66
CA GLU A 60 -25.62 42.60 -35.34
C GLU A 60 -25.83 41.22 -34.70
N TYR A 61 -26.31 40.28 -35.51
CA TYR A 61 -26.54 38.90 -35.14
C TYR A 61 -25.18 38.21 -34.90
N ASN A 62 -24.79 38.02 -33.63
CA ASN A 62 -23.52 37.39 -33.29
C ASN A 62 -23.55 35.90 -33.65
N HIS A 63 -23.04 35.59 -34.85
CA HIS A 63 -23.02 34.25 -35.46
C HIS A 63 -22.37 33.20 -34.53
N ASN A 64 -21.27 33.55 -33.84
CA ASN A 64 -20.57 32.63 -32.94
C ASN A 64 -21.37 32.28 -31.69
N LYS A 65 -22.21 33.19 -31.16
CA LYS A 65 -23.12 32.87 -30.06
C LYS A 65 -24.15 31.81 -30.46
N VAL A 66 -24.60 31.83 -31.72
CA VAL A 66 -25.55 30.83 -32.24
C VAL A 66 -24.87 29.47 -32.39
N ILE A 67 -23.64 29.44 -32.91
CA ILE A 67 -22.83 28.22 -32.99
C ILE A 67 -22.61 27.64 -31.59
N THR A 68 -22.15 28.44 -30.61
CA THR A 68 -21.97 27.99 -29.22
C THR A 68 -23.27 27.41 -28.65
N LYS A 69 -24.41 28.05 -28.90
CA LYS A 69 -25.71 27.53 -28.45
C LYS A 69 -26.06 26.18 -29.10
N LYS A 70 -25.80 26.01 -30.41
CA LYS A 70 -25.98 24.72 -31.11
C LYS A 70 -25.07 23.64 -30.51
N LEU A 71 -23.79 23.93 -30.31
CA LEU A 71 -22.82 23.02 -29.70
C LEU A 71 -23.24 22.61 -28.28
N ALA A 72 -23.64 23.58 -27.46
CA ALA A 72 -24.07 23.34 -26.07
C ALA A 72 -25.31 22.44 -25.98
N ASN A 73 -26.22 22.58 -26.95
CA ASN A 73 -27.48 21.82 -27.01
C ASN A 73 -27.35 20.46 -27.72
N ALA A 74 -26.22 20.16 -28.37
CA ALA A 74 -26.01 18.88 -29.01
C ALA A 74 -26.10 17.75 -27.96
N VAL A 75 -26.82 16.68 -28.25
CA VAL A 75 -27.03 15.55 -27.31
C VAL A 75 -26.19 14.32 -27.66
N HIS A 76 -25.50 14.35 -28.80
CA HIS A 76 -24.65 13.26 -29.28
C HIS A 76 -23.36 13.81 -29.89
N TYR A 77 -22.24 13.08 -29.77
CA TYR A 77 -20.95 13.53 -30.29
C TYR A 77 -20.99 13.77 -31.80
N GLN A 78 -21.73 12.94 -32.55
CA GLN A 78 -21.90 13.11 -34.00
C GLN A 78 -22.49 14.47 -34.37
N GLN A 79 -23.51 14.95 -33.64
CA GLN A 79 -24.09 16.28 -33.89
C GLN A 79 -23.06 17.40 -33.71
N VAL A 80 -22.13 17.23 -32.76
CA VAL A 80 -21.03 18.18 -32.57
C VAL A 80 -20.07 18.12 -33.76
N LEU A 81 -19.71 16.93 -34.22
CA LEU A 81 -18.85 16.76 -35.41
C LEU A 81 -19.50 17.36 -36.67
N ASP A 82 -20.82 17.21 -36.84
CA ASP A 82 -21.56 17.79 -37.97
C ASP A 82 -21.53 19.33 -37.92
N ILE A 83 -21.74 19.93 -36.73
CA ILE A 83 -21.63 21.39 -36.56
C ILE A 83 -20.21 21.88 -36.85
N VAL A 84 -19.19 21.12 -36.45
CA VAL A 84 -17.78 21.42 -36.75
C VAL A 84 -17.54 21.36 -38.25
N ALA A 85 -18.02 20.32 -38.93
CA ALA A 85 -17.91 20.17 -40.38
C ALA A 85 -18.48 21.38 -41.14
N GLU A 86 -19.63 21.89 -40.71
CA GLU A 86 -20.30 23.02 -41.35
C GLU A 86 -19.62 24.37 -41.08
N SER A 87 -19.00 24.56 -39.92
CA SER A 87 -18.73 25.90 -39.39
C SER A 87 -17.33 26.12 -38.81
N VAL A 88 -16.44 25.13 -38.77
CA VAL A 88 -15.10 25.24 -38.12
C VAL A 88 -14.26 26.41 -38.64
N ASN A 89 -14.42 26.79 -39.91
CA ASN A 89 -13.66 27.88 -40.52
C ASN A 89 -13.96 29.25 -39.92
N VAL A 90 -15.13 29.43 -39.29
CA VAL A 90 -15.54 30.69 -38.66
C VAL A 90 -15.52 30.63 -37.13
N PHE A 91 -15.11 29.50 -36.54
CA PHE A 91 -15.06 29.34 -35.09
C PHE A 91 -14.09 30.34 -34.45
N ASP A 92 -14.52 30.93 -33.33
CA ASP A 92 -13.63 31.58 -32.37
C ASP A 92 -13.12 30.61 -31.29
N GLU A 93 -12.29 31.11 -30.37
CA GLU A 93 -11.74 30.33 -29.26
C GLU A 93 -12.81 29.68 -28.37
N VAL A 94 -13.96 30.35 -28.19
CA VAL A 94 -15.07 29.85 -27.38
C VAL A 94 -15.77 28.70 -28.08
N ASN A 95 -16.01 28.82 -29.39
CA ASN A 95 -16.59 27.76 -30.20
C ASN A 95 -15.70 26.51 -30.20
N VAL A 96 -14.40 26.67 -30.41
CA VAL A 96 -13.43 25.55 -30.42
C VAL A 96 -13.42 24.82 -29.08
N ALA A 97 -13.24 25.55 -27.97
CA ALA A 97 -13.19 24.96 -26.64
C ALA A 97 -14.54 24.30 -26.25
N THR A 98 -15.66 24.92 -26.64
CA THR A 98 -17.00 24.34 -26.39
C THR A 98 -17.20 23.05 -27.18
N ALA A 99 -16.82 23.02 -28.46
CA ALA A 99 -16.94 21.82 -29.29
C ALA A 99 -16.13 20.66 -28.69
N LEU A 100 -14.87 20.89 -28.33
CA LEU A 100 -14.00 19.88 -27.70
C LEU A 100 -14.58 19.38 -26.38
N HIS A 101 -15.01 20.28 -25.50
CA HIS A 101 -15.61 19.90 -24.23
C HIS A 101 -16.89 19.06 -24.43
N ARG A 102 -17.73 19.42 -25.40
CA ARG A 102 -18.95 18.65 -25.73
C ARG A 102 -18.61 17.27 -26.32
N LEU A 103 -17.62 17.19 -27.21
CA LEU A 103 -17.14 15.91 -27.74
C LEU A 103 -16.64 14.98 -26.62
N ALA A 104 -15.84 15.50 -25.69
CA ALA A 104 -15.36 14.74 -24.53
C ALA A 104 -16.49 14.28 -23.59
N LYS A 105 -17.54 15.09 -23.43
CA LYS A 105 -18.73 14.76 -22.60
C LYS A 105 -19.68 13.77 -23.27
N LEU A 106 -19.81 13.80 -24.60
CA LEU A 106 -20.84 13.08 -25.36
C LEU A 106 -20.31 11.83 -26.08
N GLN A 107 -19.01 11.55 -26.01
CA GLN A 107 -18.47 10.29 -26.50
C GLN A 107 -19.09 9.10 -25.75
N PRO A 108 -19.14 7.90 -26.36
CA PRO A 108 -19.69 6.74 -25.69
C PRO A 108 -18.92 6.37 -24.41
N PRO A 109 -19.62 5.90 -23.36
CA PRO A 109 -18.99 5.39 -22.15
C PRO A 109 -17.97 4.28 -22.44
N ALA A 110 -16.77 4.38 -21.86
CA ALA A 110 -15.65 3.46 -22.02
C ALA A 110 -14.96 3.43 -23.41
N SER A 111 -15.20 4.42 -24.27
CA SER A 111 -14.59 4.49 -25.60
C SER A 111 -13.45 5.49 -25.73
N ALA A 112 -12.81 5.98 -24.67
CA ALA A 112 -11.71 6.93 -24.84
C ALA A 112 -10.43 6.25 -25.41
N GLY A 113 -9.54 7.03 -26.03
CA GLY A 113 -8.30 6.52 -26.62
C GLY A 113 -8.53 5.70 -27.88
N GLN A 114 -7.92 4.52 -27.99
CA GLN A 114 -7.93 3.70 -29.21
C GLN A 114 -9.33 3.29 -29.68
N ALA A 115 -10.31 3.21 -28.77
CA ALA A 115 -11.69 2.86 -29.09
C ALA A 115 -12.55 4.10 -29.46
N SER A 116 -11.98 5.30 -29.51
CA SER A 116 -12.76 6.54 -29.59
C SER A 116 -13.21 6.85 -31.01
N PRO A 117 -14.52 6.91 -31.29
CA PRO A 117 -15.01 7.31 -32.61
C PRO A 117 -14.79 8.81 -32.88
N VAL A 118 -14.45 9.59 -31.85
CA VAL A 118 -14.30 11.04 -31.92
C VAL A 118 -12.91 11.43 -32.41
N ILE A 119 -11.86 10.87 -31.82
CA ILE A 119 -10.48 11.39 -32.03
C ILE A 119 -9.95 11.09 -33.44
N TYR A 120 -10.47 10.04 -34.08
CA TYR A 120 -10.11 9.66 -35.45
C TYR A 120 -10.96 10.36 -36.53
N ALA A 121 -11.96 11.16 -36.15
CA ALA A 121 -12.76 11.91 -37.11
C ALA A 121 -11.96 13.10 -37.68
N ASP A 122 -12.01 13.31 -39.00
CA ASP A 122 -11.33 14.43 -39.67
C ASP A 122 -11.70 15.79 -39.06
N HIS A 123 -12.98 15.96 -38.70
CA HIS A 123 -13.49 17.18 -38.08
C HIS A 123 -12.89 17.43 -36.69
N PHE A 124 -12.55 16.39 -35.93
CA PHE A 124 -11.81 16.55 -34.68
C PHE A 124 -10.39 17.04 -34.95
N GLN A 125 -9.70 16.50 -35.96
CA GLN A 125 -8.37 16.97 -36.35
C GLN A 125 -8.40 18.44 -36.83
N GLN A 126 -9.46 18.86 -37.51
CA GLN A 126 -9.66 20.27 -37.88
C GLN A 126 -9.79 21.18 -36.65
N LEU A 127 -10.43 20.74 -35.56
CA LEU A 127 -10.45 21.49 -34.29
C LEU A 127 -9.05 21.61 -33.68
N VAL A 128 -8.25 20.54 -33.70
CA VAL A 128 -6.86 20.58 -33.21
C VAL A 128 -6.03 21.59 -34.01
N VAL A 129 -6.20 21.64 -35.33
CA VAL A 129 -5.57 22.67 -36.19
C VAL A 129 -6.07 24.07 -35.85
N ALA A 130 -7.37 24.24 -35.57
CA ALA A 130 -7.94 25.52 -35.18
C ALA A 130 -7.35 26.04 -33.84
N ILE A 131 -7.11 25.15 -32.86
CA ILE A 131 -6.40 25.49 -31.61
C ILE A 131 -5.02 26.06 -31.93
N LYS A 132 -4.21 25.35 -32.74
CA LYS A 132 -2.85 25.79 -33.10
C LYS A 132 -2.80 27.19 -33.72
N ARG A 133 -3.82 27.54 -34.52
CA ARG A 133 -3.96 28.85 -35.18
C ARG A 133 -4.41 29.96 -34.25
N GLN A 134 -5.28 29.66 -33.29
CA GLN A 134 -5.99 30.66 -32.49
C GLN A 134 -5.53 30.72 -31.03
N LEU A 135 -4.58 29.88 -30.62
CA LEU A 135 -4.15 29.67 -29.24
C LEU A 135 -3.94 30.97 -28.44
N GLN A 136 -3.33 31.99 -29.03
CA GLN A 136 -3.05 33.27 -28.36
C GLN A 136 -4.31 34.02 -27.90
N ARG A 137 -5.47 33.71 -28.48
CA ARG A 137 -6.77 34.29 -28.11
C ARG A 137 -7.47 33.50 -26.99
N PHE A 138 -6.97 32.32 -26.65
CA PHE A 138 -7.63 31.47 -25.66
C PHE A 138 -7.51 32.09 -24.27
N GLU A 139 -8.65 32.32 -23.64
CA GLU A 139 -8.73 32.68 -22.23
C GLU A 139 -8.61 31.46 -21.31
N ALA A 140 -8.49 31.70 -20.01
CA ALA A 140 -8.35 30.66 -18.98
C ALA A 140 -9.35 29.50 -19.09
N GLN A 141 -10.63 29.82 -19.34
CA GLN A 141 -11.67 28.79 -19.48
C GLN A 141 -11.49 27.96 -20.77
N ALA A 142 -11.07 28.59 -21.87
CA ALA A 142 -10.85 27.91 -23.13
C ALA A 142 -9.64 26.96 -23.05
N ILE A 143 -8.55 27.39 -22.42
CA ILE A 143 -7.36 26.55 -22.17
C ILE A 143 -7.73 25.34 -21.32
N SER A 144 -8.33 25.58 -20.15
CA SER A 144 -8.67 24.51 -19.22
C SER A 144 -9.67 23.51 -19.79
N ASN A 145 -10.70 23.96 -20.53
CA ASN A 145 -11.64 23.06 -21.20
C ASN A 145 -10.99 22.25 -22.33
N THR A 146 -10.07 22.86 -23.08
CA THR A 146 -9.34 22.19 -24.17
C THR A 146 -8.46 21.07 -23.63
N LEU A 147 -7.63 21.38 -22.62
CA LEU A 147 -6.75 20.39 -21.99
C LEU A 147 -7.56 19.30 -21.26
N TRP A 148 -8.64 19.68 -20.56
CA TRP A 148 -9.55 18.72 -19.95
C TRP A 148 -10.17 17.77 -20.99
N ALA A 149 -10.56 18.30 -22.16
CA ALA A 149 -11.11 17.49 -23.24
C ALA A 149 -10.07 16.50 -23.79
N PHE A 150 -8.82 16.93 -24.01
CA PHE A 150 -7.73 16.03 -24.43
C PHE A 150 -7.52 14.89 -23.43
N ALA A 151 -7.38 15.22 -22.15
CA ALA A 151 -7.23 14.23 -21.08
C ALA A 151 -8.43 13.26 -20.98
N THR A 152 -9.65 13.77 -21.13
CA THR A 152 -10.88 12.96 -21.04
C THR A 152 -11.10 12.08 -22.27
N LEU A 153 -10.70 12.54 -23.45
CA LEU A 153 -10.72 11.76 -24.70
C LEU A 153 -9.56 10.76 -24.77
N ASN A 154 -8.61 10.83 -23.83
CA ASN A 154 -7.34 10.11 -23.89
C ASN A 154 -6.62 10.36 -25.23
N TYR A 155 -6.68 11.62 -25.69
CA TYR A 155 -6.03 12.11 -26.89
C TYR A 155 -4.76 12.85 -26.50
N TYR A 156 -3.65 12.42 -27.06
CA TYR A 156 -2.32 12.97 -26.81
C TYR A 156 -1.91 13.79 -28.04
N PRO A 157 -2.11 15.13 -28.02
CA PRO A 157 -1.58 15.99 -29.08
C PRO A 157 -0.05 15.97 -29.08
N ASP A 158 0.57 16.46 -30.15
CA ASP A 158 2.03 16.59 -30.20
C ASP A 158 2.57 17.49 -29.08
N GLU A 159 3.82 17.21 -28.71
CA GLU A 159 4.52 17.85 -27.60
C GLU A 159 4.65 19.38 -27.79
N GLU A 160 4.80 19.85 -29.03
CA GLU A 160 4.80 21.28 -29.37
C GLU A 160 3.47 21.95 -28.96
N THR A 161 2.34 21.29 -29.24
CA THR A 161 1.01 21.80 -28.89
C THR A 161 0.83 21.92 -27.37
N LEU A 162 1.24 20.90 -26.61
CA LEU A 162 1.15 20.92 -25.14
C LEU A 162 2.09 21.98 -24.54
N SER A 163 3.32 22.08 -25.03
CA SER A 163 4.29 23.10 -24.61
C SER A 163 3.78 24.52 -24.87
N ARG A 164 3.17 24.76 -26.03
CA ARG A 164 2.56 26.06 -26.37
C ARG A 164 1.35 26.38 -25.50
N LEU A 165 0.48 25.39 -25.24
CA LEU A 165 -0.64 25.53 -24.30
C LEU A 165 -0.16 25.84 -22.88
N ALA A 166 0.89 25.16 -22.40
CA ALA A 166 1.47 25.38 -21.08
C ALA A 166 2.10 26.78 -20.96
N SER A 167 2.87 27.20 -21.97
CA SER A 167 3.48 28.54 -22.01
C SER A 167 2.43 29.64 -22.04
N HIS A 168 1.36 29.48 -22.83
CA HIS A 168 0.26 30.45 -22.85
C HIS A 168 -0.55 30.44 -21.54
N ALA A 169 -0.82 29.26 -20.97
CA ALA A 169 -1.49 29.16 -19.67
C ALA A 169 -0.68 29.86 -18.57
N GLN A 170 0.65 29.74 -18.61
CA GLN A 170 1.56 30.40 -17.68
C GLN A 170 1.48 31.93 -17.81
N THR A 171 1.47 32.49 -19.03
CA THR A 171 1.44 33.96 -19.23
C THR A 171 0.14 34.59 -18.74
N ILE A 172 -1.00 33.87 -18.85
CA ILE A 172 -2.31 34.39 -18.45
C ILE A 172 -2.84 33.82 -17.13
N ILE A 173 -2.01 33.12 -16.34
CA ILE A 173 -2.40 32.41 -15.11
C ILE A 173 -3.13 33.30 -14.09
N GLN A 174 -2.79 34.59 -14.02
CA GLN A 174 -3.41 35.53 -13.09
C GLN A 174 -4.91 35.78 -13.40
N THR A 175 -5.34 35.46 -14.62
CA THR A 175 -6.75 35.52 -15.04
C THR A 175 -7.54 34.28 -14.64
N PHE A 176 -6.87 33.22 -14.17
CA PHE A 176 -7.51 31.95 -13.89
C PHE A 176 -8.38 32.06 -12.62
N ARG A 177 -9.50 31.35 -12.68
CA ARG A 177 -10.28 30.99 -11.48
C ARG A 177 -9.73 29.66 -10.94
N PRO A 178 -9.99 29.32 -9.66
CA PRO A 178 -9.45 28.10 -9.06
C PRO A 178 -9.72 26.84 -9.90
N GLN A 179 -10.93 26.74 -10.46
CA GLN A 179 -11.33 25.65 -11.34
C GLN A 179 -10.51 25.55 -12.64
N ALA A 180 -10.16 26.68 -13.26
CA ALA A 180 -9.35 26.66 -14.47
C ALA A 180 -7.92 26.19 -14.16
N THR A 181 -7.36 26.63 -13.03
CA THR A 181 -6.03 26.20 -12.57
C THR A 181 -6.02 24.72 -12.25
N SER A 182 -6.96 24.25 -11.44
CA SER A 182 -7.05 22.86 -11.00
C SER A 182 -7.31 21.89 -12.17
N ASN A 183 -8.17 22.26 -13.12
CA ASN A 183 -8.42 21.44 -14.32
C ASN A 183 -7.22 21.39 -15.27
N THR A 184 -6.49 22.49 -15.42
CA THR A 184 -5.29 22.55 -16.27
C THR A 184 -4.19 21.67 -15.69
N LEU A 185 -3.93 21.79 -14.38
CA LEU A 185 -3.02 20.90 -13.64
C LEU A 185 -3.42 19.44 -13.78
N TRP A 186 -4.70 19.14 -13.52
CA TRP A 186 -5.23 17.77 -13.64
C TRP A 186 -5.04 17.21 -15.06
N ALA A 187 -5.27 18.02 -16.08
CA ALA A 187 -5.13 17.59 -17.47
C ALA A 187 -3.67 17.28 -17.83
N PHE A 188 -2.71 18.13 -17.43
CA PHE A 188 -1.29 17.84 -17.66
C PHE A 188 -0.84 16.57 -16.93
N ALA A 189 -1.25 16.40 -15.67
CA ALA A 189 -0.99 15.18 -14.92
C ALA A 189 -1.59 13.95 -15.58
N LYS A 190 -2.84 14.03 -16.05
CA LYS A 190 -3.54 12.91 -16.69
C LYS A 190 -2.95 12.54 -18.05
N LEU A 191 -2.43 13.53 -18.79
CA LEU A 191 -1.72 13.35 -20.06
C LEU A 191 -0.26 12.91 -19.86
N GLY A 192 0.26 12.90 -18.62
CA GLY A 192 1.66 12.60 -18.34
C GLY A 192 2.64 13.65 -18.90
N PHE A 193 2.18 14.89 -19.08
CA PHE A 193 3.00 15.96 -19.67
C PHE A 193 3.86 16.66 -18.62
N GLY A 194 5.15 16.32 -18.58
CA GLY A 194 6.13 16.84 -17.62
C GLY A 194 6.77 18.18 -17.98
N ASP A 195 6.78 18.56 -19.27
CA ASP A 195 7.47 19.76 -19.78
C ASP A 195 6.64 21.05 -19.58
N CYS A 196 6.13 21.23 -18.35
CA CYS A 196 5.30 22.36 -17.95
C CYS A 196 5.76 23.03 -16.64
N GLU A 197 7.02 22.85 -16.24
CA GLU A 197 7.53 23.36 -14.95
C GLU A 197 7.24 24.86 -14.72
N GLY A 198 7.42 25.72 -15.72
CA GLY A 198 7.10 27.15 -15.62
C GLY A 198 5.62 27.41 -15.29
N PHE A 199 4.71 26.60 -15.83
CA PHE A 199 3.29 26.64 -15.47
C PHE A 199 3.06 26.08 -14.06
N LEU A 200 3.71 24.99 -13.67
CA LEU A 200 3.56 24.36 -12.35
C LEU A 200 3.92 25.32 -11.21
N VAL A 201 5.01 26.07 -11.35
CA VAL A 201 5.41 27.11 -10.37
C VAL A 201 4.37 28.22 -10.30
N ALA A 202 3.94 28.75 -11.45
CA ALA A 202 2.99 29.84 -11.51
C ALA A 202 1.60 29.43 -10.99
N ALA A 203 1.17 28.21 -11.28
CA ALA A 203 -0.07 27.62 -10.80
C ALA A 203 -0.06 27.42 -9.28
N ALA A 204 1.10 27.08 -8.68
CA ALA A 204 1.21 26.94 -7.24
C ALA A 204 0.96 28.28 -6.53
N GLN A 205 1.61 29.35 -7.01
CA GLN A 205 1.42 30.70 -6.49
C GLN A 205 -0.01 31.19 -6.68
N GLN A 206 -0.60 30.94 -7.85
CA GLN A 206 -1.98 31.33 -8.13
C GLN A 206 -2.97 30.56 -7.23
N MET A 207 -2.78 29.25 -7.05
CA MET A 207 -3.63 28.45 -6.19
C MET A 207 -3.53 28.89 -4.72
N LEU A 208 -2.34 29.26 -4.25
CA LEU A 208 -2.14 29.78 -2.89
C LEU A 208 -3.01 31.04 -2.63
N ASN A 209 -3.03 31.97 -3.58
CA ASN A 209 -3.89 33.16 -3.52
C ASN A 209 -5.39 32.82 -3.57
N ASP A 210 -5.72 31.71 -4.25
CA ASP A 210 -7.07 31.28 -4.55
C ASP A 210 -7.70 30.37 -3.50
N LEU A 211 -6.91 29.80 -2.59
CA LEU A 211 -7.38 28.89 -1.53
C LEU A 211 -8.65 29.36 -0.81
N PRO A 212 -8.78 30.64 -0.38
CA PRO A 212 -9.98 31.10 0.33
C PRO A 212 -11.27 30.99 -0.48
N ARG A 213 -11.18 31.01 -1.81
CA ARG A 213 -12.32 30.92 -2.75
C ARG A 213 -12.42 29.58 -3.49
N SER A 214 -11.48 28.67 -3.26
CA SER A 214 -11.46 27.33 -3.85
C SER A 214 -12.57 26.44 -3.27
N VAL A 215 -13.15 25.58 -4.11
CA VAL A 215 -14.03 24.50 -3.66
C VAL A 215 -13.23 23.22 -3.40
N PRO A 216 -13.75 22.22 -2.67
CA PRO A 216 -13.05 20.96 -2.40
C PRO A 216 -12.39 20.31 -3.62
N GLN A 217 -13.11 20.28 -4.73
CA GLN A 217 -12.63 19.72 -5.98
C GLN A 217 -11.36 20.41 -6.50
N ASP A 218 -11.25 21.73 -6.35
CA ASP A 218 -10.09 22.49 -6.85
C ASP A 218 -8.83 22.10 -6.09
N ILE A 219 -8.92 22.02 -4.76
CA ILE A 219 -7.80 21.63 -3.90
C ILE A 219 -7.41 20.19 -4.17
N SER A 220 -8.39 19.28 -4.21
CA SER A 220 -8.17 17.86 -4.44
C SER A 220 -7.48 17.60 -5.79
N ASN A 221 -7.98 18.20 -6.87
CA ASN A 221 -7.39 18.07 -8.20
C ASN A 221 -5.98 18.66 -8.28
N THR A 222 -5.75 19.81 -7.63
CA THR A 222 -4.45 20.46 -7.60
C THR A 222 -3.41 19.60 -6.90
N MET A 223 -3.71 19.12 -5.68
CA MET A 223 -2.81 18.26 -4.91
C MET A 223 -2.55 16.94 -5.66
N TRP A 224 -3.60 16.32 -6.19
CA TRP A 224 -3.48 15.09 -6.98
C TRP A 224 -2.59 15.28 -8.20
N ALA A 225 -2.71 16.40 -8.91
CA ALA A 225 -1.91 16.68 -10.10
C ALA A 225 -0.43 16.84 -9.77
N TYR A 226 -0.08 17.61 -8.73
CA TYR A 226 1.30 17.74 -8.26
C TYR A 226 1.90 16.39 -7.85
N ALA A 227 1.15 15.60 -7.08
CA ALA A 227 1.56 14.25 -6.68
C ALA A 227 1.78 13.32 -7.89
N THR A 228 0.87 13.35 -8.87
CA THR A 228 0.94 12.50 -10.06
C THR A 228 2.11 12.88 -10.98
N LEU A 229 2.41 14.18 -11.09
CA LEU A 229 3.57 14.68 -11.84
C LEU A 229 4.89 14.54 -11.07
N GLY A 230 4.85 14.15 -9.79
CA GLY A 230 6.04 14.10 -8.93
C GLY A 230 6.67 15.48 -8.67
N TYR A 231 5.89 16.56 -8.78
CA TYR A 231 6.37 17.94 -8.64
C TYR A 231 5.98 18.51 -7.27
N GLN A 232 6.94 19.07 -6.56
CA GLN A 232 6.73 19.66 -5.23
C GLN A 232 6.24 21.11 -5.35
N PRO A 233 4.99 21.45 -4.96
CA PRO A 233 4.43 22.80 -5.14
C PRO A 233 4.92 23.84 -4.12
N GLY A 234 5.80 23.46 -3.19
CA GLY A 234 6.32 24.32 -2.12
C GLY A 234 5.52 24.26 -0.82
N GLN A 235 6.19 24.51 0.30
CA GLN A 235 5.63 24.34 1.65
C GLN A 235 4.44 25.26 1.95
N GLU A 236 4.42 26.47 1.37
CA GLU A 236 3.34 27.45 1.59
C GLU A 236 2.00 26.94 1.04
N LEU A 237 2.00 26.47 -0.22
CA LEU A 237 0.80 25.88 -0.81
C LEU A 237 0.42 24.58 -0.09
N MET A 238 1.38 23.70 0.23
CA MET A 238 1.09 22.45 0.94
C MET A 238 0.44 22.71 2.31
N THR A 239 0.96 23.66 3.09
CA THR A 239 0.41 24.01 4.41
C THR A 239 -0.94 24.72 4.29
N GLY A 240 -1.06 25.67 3.35
CA GLY A 240 -2.30 26.41 3.11
C GLY A 240 -3.43 25.51 2.64
N ALA A 241 -3.15 24.61 1.69
CA ALA A 241 -4.11 23.66 1.15
C ALA A 241 -4.58 22.66 2.22
N ALA A 242 -3.70 22.20 3.11
CA ALA A 242 -4.07 21.28 4.18
C ALA A 242 -5.08 21.94 5.14
N ARG A 243 -4.78 23.18 5.56
CA ARG A 243 -5.67 23.96 6.43
C ARG A 243 -7.02 24.21 5.77
N GLN A 244 -7.01 24.63 4.51
CA GLN A 244 -8.25 24.93 3.78
C GLN A 244 -9.07 23.66 3.50
N ALA A 245 -8.42 22.54 3.14
CA ALA A 245 -9.09 21.26 2.97
C ALA A 245 -9.73 20.77 4.27
N ALA A 246 -9.06 20.94 5.42
CA ALA A 246 -9.61 20.59 6.72
C ALA A 246 -10.89 21.40 7.04
N LEU A 247 -10.90 22.71 6.74
CA LEU A 247 -12.10 23.56 6.91
C LEU A 247 -13.26 23.14 5.99
N LEU A 248 -12.96 22.68 4.79
CA LEU A 248 -13.96 22.29 3.80
C LEU A 248 -14.37 20.80 3.89
N MET A 249 -13.77 20.02 4.79
CA MET A 249 -13.82 18.55 4.78
C MET A 249 -15.24 17.97 4.80
N GLN A 250 -16.16 18.59 5.53
CA GLN A 250 -17.57 18.17 5.57
C GLN A 250 -18.26 18.26 4.19
N ARG A 251 -17.82 19.18 3.32
CA ARG A 251 -18.36 19.38 1.98
C ARG A 251 -17.67 18.51 0.92
N CYS A 252 -16.52 17.92 1.24
CA CYS A 252 -15.77 17.07 0.32
C CYS A 252 -16.55 15.79 0.01
N LYS A 253 -16.54 15.39 -1.26
CA LYS A 253 -16.97 14.06 -1.71
C LYS A 253 -15.94 13.00 -1.31
N PRO A 254 -16.32 11.73 -1.15
CA PRO A 254 -15.39 10.64 -0.81
C PRO A 254 -14.13 10.58 -1.68
N GLN A 255 -14.27 10.81 -2.98
CA GLN A 255 -13.15 10.83 -3.91
C GLN A 255 -12.19 11.99 -3.64
N GLU A 256 -12.72 13.18 -3.34
CA GLU A 256 -11.91 14.38 -3.06
C GLU A 256 -11.11 14.19 -1.76
N ILE A 257 -11.71 13.53 -0.77
CA ILE A 257 -11.07 13.14 0.49
C ILE A 257 -9.89 12.21 0.23
N ALA A 258 -10.14 11.11 -0.50
CA ALA A 258 -9.13 10.11 -0.79
C ALA A 258 -7.97 10.68 -1.62
N ASN A 259 -8.27 11.46 -2.66
CA ASN A 259 -7.26 12.08 -3.52
C ASN A 259 -6.40 13.10 -2.76
N THR A 260 -7.01 13.91 -1.89
CA THR A 260 -6.25 14.88 -1.08
C THR A 260 -5.30 14.15 -0.15
N LEU A 261 -5.79 13.17 0.60
CA LEU A 261 -4.95 12.40 1.54
C LEU A 261 -3.84 11.63 0.81
N TRP A 262 -4.17 10.98 -0.31
CA TRP A 262 -3.20 10.28 -1.16
C TRP A 262 -2.12 11.20 -1.69
N ALA A 263 -2.47 12.42 -2.11
CA ALA A 263 -1.51 13.38 -2.63
C ALA A 263 -0.46 13.78 -1.58
N TYR A 264 -0.86 14.03 -0.33
CA TYR A 264 0.09 14.31 0.76
C TYR A 264 1.02 13.12 1.04
N ALA A 265 0.47 11.90 1.03
CA ALA A 265 1.27 10.68 1.20
C ALA A 265 2.28 10.46 0.05
N MET A 266 1.91 10.80 -1.18
CA MET A 266 2.77 10.67 -2.36
C MET A 266 3.84 11.75 -2.44
N LEU A 267 3.51 12.98 -2.03
CA LEU A 267 4.45 14.10 -1.96
C LEU A 267 5.36 14.04 -0.73
N ASP A 268 5.21 13.03 0.12
CA ASP A 268 5.98 12.83 1.35
C ASP A 268 5.95 14.07 2.27
N HIS A 269 4.78 14.70 2.37
CA HIS A 269 4.57 15.91 3.15
C HIS A 269 3.53 15.67 4.24
N ASP A 270 3.89 15.94 5.50
CA ASP A 270 2.96 15.88 6.63
C ASP A 270 1.90 17.00 6.51
N PRO A 271 0.60 16.70 6.33
CA PRO A 271 -0.45 17.73 6.30
C PRO A 271 -0.82 18.25 7.70
N GLY A 272 -0.26 17.66 8.76
CA GLY A 272 -0.61 17.91 10.16
C GLY A 272 -1.87 17.17 10.59
N SER A 273 -2.00 16.94 11.90
CA SER A 273 -3.13 16.21 12.49
C SER A 273 -4.49 16.82 12.17
N GLY A 274 -4.58 18.15 12.03
CA GLY A 274 -5.85 18.82 11.71
C GLY A 274 -6.52 18.33 10.42
N LEU A 275 -5.77 18.05 9.36
CA LEU A 275 -6.33 17.46 8.14
C LEU A 275 -6.63 15.97 8.35
N LEU A 276 -5.69 15.23 8.95
CA LEU A 276 -5.76 13.78 9.13
C LEU A 276 -6.96 13.38 10.01
N ASP A 277 -7.19 14.09 11.10
CA ASP A 277 -8.33 13.92 12.02
C ASP A 277 -9.66 14.31 11.36
N ALA A 278 -9.67 15.39 10.57
CA ALA A 278 -10.86 15.82 9.83
C ALA A 278 -11.27 14.77 8.78
N VAL A 279 -10.30 14.20 8.05
CA VAL A 279 -10.54 13.08 7.13
C VAL A 279 -11.06 11.87 7.89
N ALA A 280 -10.43 11.50 9.01
CA ALA A 280 -10.82 10.33 9.80
C ALA A 280 -12.26 10.45 10.32
N THR A 281 -12.63 11.64 10.78
CA THR A 281 -13.99 11.98 11.22
C THR A 281 -14.99 11.83 10.08
N GLN A 282 -14.72 12.45 8.93
CA GLN A 282 -15.65 12.42 7.79
C GLN A 282 -15.77 11.04 7.13
N MET A 283 -14.68 10.27 7.09
CA MET A 283 -14.73 8.87 6.69
C MET A 283 -15.57 8.07 7.68
N THR A 284 -15.42 8.29 8.99
CA THR A 284 -16.19 7.58 10.02
C THR A 284 -17.68 7.79 9.89
N GLU A 285 -18.12 9.02 9.63
CA GLU A 285 -19.54 9.36 9.49
C GLU A 285 -20.16 8.85 8.19
N ARG A 286 -19.37 8.77 7.11
CA ARG A 286 -19.90 8.61 5.74
C ARG A 286 -19.32 7.41 4.98
N ILE A 287 -18.73 6.45 5.67
CA ILE A 287 -18.01 5.32 5.06
C ILE A 287 -18.85 4.54 4.04
N GLN A 288 -20.18 4.49 4.21
CA GLN A 288 -21.11 3.84 3.29
C GLN A 288 -21.13 4.47 1.88
N ASN A 289 -20.71 5.74 1.75
CA ASN A 289 -20.64 6.46 0.48
C ASN A 289 -19.29 6.27 -0.23
N PHE A 290 -18.30 5.66 0.44
CA PHE A 290 -17.00 5.41 -0.16
C PHE A 290 -17.05 4.17 -1.06
N ARG A 291 -16.43 4.31 -2.23
CA ARG A 291 -16.18 3.24 -3.21
C ARG A 291 -14.85 2.54 -2.91
N PRO A 292 -14.59 1.33 -3.47
CA PRO A 292 -13.37 0.56 -3.22
C PRO A 292 -12.09 1.39 -3.25
N GLN A 293 -11.85 2.06 -4.38
CA GLN A 293 -10.70 2.93 -4.60
C GLN A 293 -10.51 3.99 -3.51
N ALA A 294 -11.60 4.64 -3.08
CA ALA A 294 -11.51 5.69 -2.07
C ALA A 294 -11.15 5.10 -0.69
N VAL A 295 -11.70 3.93 -0.34
CA VAL A 295 -11.34 3.23 0.91
C VAL A 295 -9.88 2.79 0.87
N SER A 296 -9.45 2.12 -0.21
CA SER A 296 -8.09 1.60 -0.32
C SER A 296 -7.04 2.72 -0.33
N ASN A 297 -7.29 3.82 -1.06
CA ASN A 297 -6.35 4.93 -1.15
C ASN A 297 -6.25 5.69 0.16
N SER A 298 -7.37 5.90 0.87
CA SER A 298 -7.34 6.55 2.18
C SER A 298 -6.58 5.71 3.21
N LEU A 299 -6.82 4.39 3.29
CA LEU A 299 -6.09 3.49 4.18
C LEU A 299 -4.60 3.45 3.86
N TRP A 300 -4.27 3.29 2.58
CA TRP A 300 -2.88 3.31 2.11
C TRP A 300 -2.18 4.61 2.48
N ALA A 301 -2.85 5.74 2.32
CA ALA A 301 -2.27 7.05 2.61
C ALA A 301 -2.03 7.26 4.12
N TYR A 302 -2.95 6.83 4.99
CA TYR A 302 -2.70 6.83 6.44
C TYR A 302 -1.48 5.97 6.83
N ALA A 303 -1.40 4.75 6.27
CA ALA A 303 -0.27 3.87 6.49
C ALA A 303 1.05 4.46 5.97
N LYS A 304 1.05 5.08 4.78
CA LYS A 304 2.22 5.71 4.18
C LYS A 304 2.70 6.94 4.95
N LEU A 305 1.79 7.70 5.54
CA LEU A 305 2.08 8.84 6.42
C LEU A 305 2.41 8.42 7.86
N GLU A 306 2.44 7.11 8.15
CA GLU A 306 2.67 6.55 9.49
C GLU A 306 1.71 7.13 10.56
N TYR A 307 0.49 7.51 10.15
CA TYR A 307 -0.50 8.13 11.00
C TYR A 307 -1.63 7.16 11.32
N ASN A 308 -1.83 6.85 12.60
CA ASN A 308 -2.93 5.99 13.05
C ASN A 308 -4.22 6.82 13.19
N PRO A 309 -5.25 6.63 12.33
CA PRO A 309 -6.49 7.40 12.38
C PRO A 309 -7.48 6.91 13.46
N GLY A 310 -7.03 6.01 14.35
CA GLY A 310 -7.81 5.42 15.44
C GLY A 310 -8.53 4.13 15.04
N SER A 311 -8.60 3.19 15.99
CA SER A 311 -9.17 1.86 15.79
C SER A 311 -10.60 1.89 15.25
N ARG A 312 -11.41 2.87 15.68
CA ARG A 312 -12.80 3.01 15.22
C ARG A 312 -12.89 3.17 13.70
N LEU A 313 -12.05 4.02 13.09
CA LEU A 313 -12.05 4.18 11.63
C LEU A 313 -11.58 2.91 10.93
N LEU A 314 -10.52 2.29 11.45
CA LEU A 314 -9.95 1.07 10.87
C LEU A 314 -10.95 -0.10 10.93
N ASP A 315 -11.71 -0.24 12.01
CA ASP A 315 -12.71 -1.29 12.16
C ASP A 315 -13.90 -1.11 11.20
N ILE A 316 -14.46 0.10 11.08
CA ILE A 316 -15.59 0.34 10.17
C ILE A 316 -15.17 0.30 8.69
N THR A 317 -13.94 0.70 8.37
CA THR A 317 -13.40 0.59 7.00
C THR A 317 -13.13 -0.87 6.65
N ALA A 318 -12.62 -1.68 7.59
CA ALA A 318 -12.50 -3.13 7.43
C ALA A 318 -13.87 -3.79 7.20
N GLN A 319 -14.89 -3.41 7.98
CA GLN A 319 -16.26 -3.90 7.79
C GLN A 319 -16.83 -3.52 6.42
N ARG A 320 -16.64 -2.25 6.00
CA ARG A 320 -17.08 -1.77 4.68
C ARG A 320 -16.37 -2.51 3.55
N ALA A 321 -15.04 -2.66 3.64
CA ALA A 321 -14.24 -3.37 2.65
C ALA A 321 -14.71 -4.81 2.50
N THR A 322 -14.96 -5.52 3.62
CA THR A 322 -15.45 -6.91 3.61
C THR A 322 -16.70 -7.08 2.75
N GLY A 323 -17.67 -6.15 2.85
CA GLY A 323 -18.90 -6.19 2.06
C GLY A 323 -18.74 -5.88 0.57
N MET A 324 -17.58 -5.36 0.16
CA MET A 324 -17.33 -4.85 -1.20
C MET A 324 -16.16 -5.51 -1.92
N LEU A 325 -15.41 -6.42 -1.31
CA LEU A 325 -14.20 -7.02 -1.91
C LEU A 325 -14.39 -7.61 -3.32
N HIS A 326 -15.60 -8.05 -3.68
CA HIS A 326 -15.94 -8.53 -5.02
C HIS A 326 -15.87 -7.42 -6.10
N GLN A 327 -15.97 -6.16 -5.70
CA GLN A 327 -15.86 -4.96 -6.55
C GLN A 327 -14.44 -4.40 -6.59
N TYR A 328 -13.56 -4.84 -5.68
CA TYR A 328 -12.20 -4.35 -5.60
C TYR A 328 -11.35 -4.89 -6.76
N THR A 329 -10.41 -4.08 -7.24
CA THR A 329 -9.29 -4.54 -8.06
C THR A 329 -8.26 -5.30 -7.21
N SER A 330 -7.31 -5.99 -7.86
CA SER A 330 -6.20 -6.66 -7.16
C SER A 330 -5.38 -5.68 -6.30
N GLN A 331 -5.07 -4.51 -6.86
CA GLN A 331 -4.31 -3.46 -6.20
C GLN A 331 -5.06 -2.89 -4.99
N GLU A 332 -6.38 -2.68 -5.09
CA GLU A 332 -7.18 -2.17 -3.98
C GLU A 332 -7.22 -3.16 -2.80
N ILE A 333 -7.27 -4.47 -3.08
CA ILE A 333 -7.17 -5.51 -2.05
C ILE A 333 -5.79 -5.47 -1.40
N ALA A 334 -4.72 -5.48 -2.21
CA ALA A 334 -3.35 -5.45 -1.73
C ALA A 334 -3.07 -4.22 -0.87
N ASN A 335 -3.49 -3.03 -1.31
CA ASN A 335 -3.33 -1.78 -0.57
C ASN A 335 -4.09 -1.78 0.75
N THR A 336 -5.31 -2.32 0.77
CA THR A 336 -6.11 -2.42 2.00
C THR A 336 -5.44 -3.34 3.02
N LEU A 337 -5.00 -4.53 2.60
CA LEU A 337 -4.32 -5.49 3.48
C LEU A 337 -2.97 -4.96 3.97
N TRP A 338 -2.19 -4.37 3.06
CA TRP A 338 -0.91 -3.76 3.39
C TRP A 338 -1.09 -2.62 4.40
N ALA A 339 -2.07 -1.73 4.20
CA ALA A 339 -2.33 -0.64 5.12
C ALA A 339 -2.69 -1.12 6.54
N MET A 340 -3.53 -2.15 6.65
CA MET A 340 -3.89 -2.75 7.95
C MET A 340 -2.67 -3.38 8.64
N ALA A 341 -1.82 -4.06 7.87
CA ALA A 341 -0.58 -4.65 8.39
C ALA A 341 0.44 -3.58 8.84
N THR A 342 0.61 -2.52 8.04
CA THR A 342 1.54 -1.40 8.33
C THR A 342 1.07 -0.57 9.53
N LEU A 343 -0.23 -0.35 9.67
CA LEU A 343 -0.82 0.30 10.85
C LEU A 343 -0.95 -0.64 12.05
N GLU A 344 -0.51 -1.90 11.90
CA GLU A 344 -0.50 -2.93 12.94
C GLU A 344 -1.89 -3.16 13.55
N HIS A 345 -2.94 -2.94 12.74
CA HIS A 345 -4.33 -3.07 13.13
C HIS A 345 -4.89 -4.37 12.55
N HIS A 346 -5.40 -5.24 13.42
CA HIS A 346 -5.96 -6.51 12.98
C HIS A 346 -7.40 -6.31 12.48
N PRO A 347 -7.70 -6.45 11.17
CA PRO A 347 -8.96 -6.01 10.58
C PRO A 347 -10.10 -7.06 10.67
N SER A 348 -10.08 -7.88 11.73
CA SER A 348 -10.85 -9.13 11.90
C SER A 348 -10.46 -10.28 10.96
N ALA A 349 -10.73 -11.52 11.40
CA ALA A 349 -10.57 -12.72 10.56
C ALA A 349 -11.49 -12.69 9.34
N MET A 350 -12.68 -12.09 9.46
CA MET A 350 -13.65 -12.01 8.36
C MET A 350 -13.12 -11.29 7.13
N LEU A 351 -12.46 -10.13 7.31
CA LEU A 351 -11.86 -9.41 6.17
C LEU A 351 -10.73 -10.23 5.55
N LEU A 352 -9.83 -10.77 6.37
CA LEU A 352 -8.66 -11.52 5.91
C LEU A 352 -9.08 -12.77 5.13
N ASP A 353 -10.03 -13.54 5.64
CA ASP A 353 -10.53 -14.75 5.00
C ASP A 353 -11.35 -14.43 3.74
N ALA A 354 -12.17 -13.38 3.75
CA ALA A 354 -12.86 -12.93 2.55
C ALA A 354 -11.88 -12.46 1.46
N ALA A 355 -10.80 -11.76 1.85
CA ALA A 355 -9.74 -11.35 0.93
C ALA A 355 -9.00 -12.57 0.37
N ALA A 356 -8.67 -13.57 1.20
CA ALA A 356 -8.06 -14.82 0.76
C ALA A 356 -8.89 -15.52 -0.32
N VAL A 357 -10.21 -15.60 -0.14
CA VAL A 357 -11.13 -16.15 -1.16
C VAL A 357 -11.08 -15.35 -2.47
N GLN A 358 -11.06 -14.02 -2.39
CA GLN A 358 -11.02 -13.17 -3.58
C GLN A 358 -9.69 -13.24 -4.33
N ILE A 359 -8.57 -13.32 -3.60
CA ILE A 359 -7.23 -13.46 -4.18
C ILE A 359 -7.12 -14.79 -4.92
N VAL A 360 -7.51 -15.90 -4.27
CA VAL A 360 -7.47 -17.24 -4.90
C VAL A 360 -8.29 -17.29 -6.19
N ARG A 361 -9.51 -16.74 -6.18
CA ARG A 361 -10.39 -16.74 -7.36
C ARG A 361 -9.87 -15.91 -8.53
N ARG A 362 -9.03 -14.91 -8.26
CA ARG A 362 -8.62 -13.90 -9.25
C ARG A 362 -7.11 -13.73 -9.35
N ILE A 363 -6.32 -14.70 -8.90
CA ILE A 363 -4.86 -14.58 -8.78
C ILE A 363 -4.19 -14.15 -10.10
N GLU A 364 -4.72 -14.58 -11.24
CA GLU A 364 -4.21 -14.21 -12.57
C GLU A 364 -4.38 -12.70 -12.90
N GLN A 365 -5.25 -11.99 -12.18
CA GLN A 365 -5.43 -10.53 -12.28
C GLN A 365 -4.45 -9.76 -11.38
N PHE A 366 -3.79 -10.44 -10.44
CA PHE A 366 -2.83 -9.80 -9.55
C PHE A 366 -1.49 -9.60 -10.26
N SER A 367 -0.82 -8.50 -9.93
CA SER A 367 0.59 -8.30 -10.25
C SER A 367 1.48 -9.04 -9.24
N PRO A 368 2.77 -9.25 -9.55
CA PRO A 368 3.75 -9.77 -8.58
C PRO A 368 3.76 -8.96 -7.28
N VAL A 369 3.88 -7.63 -7.37
CA VAL A 369 3.91 -6.74 -6.21
C VAL A 369 2.64 -6.85 -5.35
N ASP A 370 1.45 -6.90 -5.96
CA ASP A 370 0.19 -7.03 -5.23
C ASP A 370 0.09 -8.39 -4.52
N THR A 371 0.56 -9.45 -5.19
CA THR A 371 0.58 -10.82 -4.67
C THR A 371 1.46 -10.91 -3.42
N VAL A 372 2.67 -10.35 -3.49
CA VAL A 372 3.61 -10.33 -2.36
C VAL A 372 3.06 -9.48 -1.22
N ARG A 373 2.53 -8.28 -1.51
CA ARG A 373 1.90 -7.41 -0.48
C ARG A 373 0.80 -8.14 0.27
N CYS A 374 -0.05 -8.90 -0.43
CA CYS A 374 -1.07 -9.71 0.23
C CYS A 374 -0.42 -10.75 1.16
N ALA A 375 0.49 -11.60 0.65
CA ALA A 375 1.13 -12.64 1.44
C ALA A 375 1.86 -12.07 2.68
N SER A 376 2.61 -10.98 2.49
CA SER A 376 3.31 -10.28 3.57
C SER A 376 2.37 -9.66 4.58
N ALA A 377 1.16 -9.22 4.19
CA ALA A 377 0.16 -8.73 5.13
C ALA A 377 -0.38 -9.85 6.03
N PHE A 378 -0.70 -11.04 5.47
CA PHE A 378 -1.08 -12.21 6.27
C PHE A 378 0.04 -12.63 7.23
N ALA A 379 1.29 -12.63 6.75
CA ALA A 379 2.45 -12.94 7.58
C ALA A 379 2.67 -11.91 8.69
N THR A 380 2.58 -10.61 8.38
CA THR A 380 2.75 -9.51 9.34
C THR A 380 1.68 -9.50 10.43
N LEU A 381 0.42 -9.76 10.07
CA LEU A 381 -0.69 -9.88 11.03
C LEU A 381 -0.78 -11.27 11.67
N TYR A 382 0.09 -12.19 11.25
CA TYR A 382 0.11 -13.60 11.63
C TYR A 382 -1.30 -14.24 11.60
N HIS A 383 -1.95 -14.14 10.45
CA HIS A 383 -3.24 -14.77 10.20
C HIS A 383 -3.08 -15.91 9.20
N HIS A 384 -3.52 -17.10 9.57
CA HIS A 384 -3.57 -18.24 8.67
C HIS A 384 -4.84 -18.15 7.81
N PRO A 385 -4.73 -18.11 6.47
CA PRO A 385 -5.90 -17.99 5.59
C PRO A 385 -6.81 -19.23 5.68
N CYS A 386 -8.11 -19.04 5.52
CA CYS A 386 -9.11 -20.13 5.58
C CYS A 386 -9.09 -21.11 4.40
N ASN A 387 -8.19 -20.96 3.43
CA ASN A 387 -8.13 -21.73 2.20
C ASN A 387 -6.68 -21.89 1.70
N ASP A 388 -6.52 -22.48 0.50
CA ASP A 388 -5.22 -22.80 -0.10
C ASP A 388 -4.45 -21.58 -0.65
N LEU A 389 -4.69 -20.37 -0.14
CA LEU A 389 -4.07 -19.12 -0.61
C LEU A 389 -2.55 -19.24 -0.77
N LEU A 390 -1.85 -19.79 0.23
CA LEU A 390 -0.38 -19.87 0.19
C LEU A 390 0.11 -20.81 -0.92
N ALA A 391 -0.59 -21.92 -1.13
CA ALA A 391 -0.29 -22.83 -2.23
C ALA A 391 -0.54 -22.13 -3.58
N VAL A 392 -1.66 -21.43 -3.75
CA VAL A 392 -2.01 -20.72 -4.99
C VAL A 392 -1.00 -19.61 -5.30
N VAL A 393 -0.60 -18.83 -4.30
CA VAL A 393 0.42 -17.78 -4.43
C VAL A 393 1.78 -18.38 -4.83
N ALA A 394 2.20 -19.48 -4.20
CA ALA A 394 3.43 -20.17 -4.56
C ALA A 394 3.41 -20.65 -6.02
N HIS A 395 2.32 -21.29 -6.46
CA HIS A 395 2.17 -21.73 -7.86
C HIS A 395 2.13 -20.56 -8.85
N TYR A 396 1.50 -19.44 -8.49
CA TYR A 396 1.52 -18.23 -9.31
C TYR A 396 2.95 -17.68 -9.46
N ALA A 397 3.70 -17.58 -8.37
CA ALA A 397 5.09 -17.13 -8.38
C ALA A 397 5.98 -18.05 -9.23
N LEU A 398 5.85 -19.37 -9.10
CA LEU A 398 6.60 -20.34 -9.91
C LEU A 398 6.35 -20.18 -11.41
N ARG A 399 5.09 -19.93 -11.81
CA ARG A 399 4.70 -19.72 -13.21
C ARG A 399 5.13 -18.37 -13.77
N ASN A 400 5.22 -17.35 -12.92
CA ASN A 400 5.50 -15.96 -13.30
C ASN A 400 6.87 -15.48 -12.79
N TRP A 401 7.79 -16.38 -12.46
CA TRP A 401 9.03 -16.09 -11.72
C TRP A 401 9.84 -14.93 -12.29
N SER A 402 9.97 -14.86 -13.62
CA SER A 402 10.72 -13.80 -14.31
C SER A 402 10.14 -12.40 -14.18
N ARG A 403 8.90 -12.27 -13.66
CA ARG A 403 8.24 -10.98 -13.43
C ARG A 403 8.46 -10.46 -12.00
N PHE A 404 9.02 -11.27 -11.11
CA PHE A 404 9.29 -10.87 -9.73
C PHE A 404 10.68 -10.24 -9.62
N THR A 405 10.76 -9.17 -8.86
CA THR A 405 12.04 -8.58 -8.44
C THR A 405 12.66 -9.39 -7.30
N PRO A 406 13.98 -9.29 -7.06
CA PRO A 406 14.65 -9.97 -5.94
C PRO A 406 14.03 -9.66 -4.57
N ASN A 407 13.68 -8.39 -4.31
CA ASN A 407 13.00 -7.98 -3.08
C ASN A 407 11.63 -8.64 -2.90
N GLU A 408 10.84 -8.74 -3.98
CA GLU A 408 9.53 -9.40 -3.97
C GLU A 408 9.66 -10.91 -3.68
N VAL A 409 10.66 -11.57 -4.29
CA VAL A 409 10.95 -12.99 -4.03
C VAL A 409 11.34 -13.21 -2.57
N ALA A 410 12.27 -12.41 -2.03
CA ALA A 410 12.72 -12.53 -0.64
C ALA A 410 11.56 -12.33 0.35
N SER A 411 10.74 -11.31 0.12
CA SER A 411 9.56 -11.01 0.94
C SER A 411 8.49 -12.11 0.88
N LEU A 412 8.28 -12.69 -0.30
CA LEU A 412 7.35 -13.81 -0.47
C LEU A 412 7.83 -15.07 0.25
N ILE A 413 9.10 -15.44 0.05
CA ILE A 413 9.70 -16.60 0.73
C ILE A 413 9.63 -16.45 2.24
N TRP A 414 9.94 -15.26 2.76
CA TRP A 414 9.77 -14.95 4.17
C TRP A 414 8.32 -15.14 4.64
N ALA A 415 7.35 -14.59 3.91
CA ALA A 415 5.93 -14.67 4.29
C ALA A 415 5.43 -16.12 4.33
N LEU A 416 5.80 -16.92 3.31
CA LEU A 416 5.45 -18.34 3.24
C LEU A 416 6.13 -19.14 4.37
N ALA A 417 7.40 -18.86 4.67
CA ALA A 417 8.15 -19.54 5.72
C ALA A 417 7.58 -19.25 7.12
N LEU A 418 7.17 -18.01 7.36
CA LEU A 418 6.55 -17.62 8.63
C LEU A 418 5.17 -18.25 8.83
N LEU A 419 4.36 -18.35 7.76
CA LEU A 419 3.01 -18.89 7.86
C LEU A 419 2.95 -20.43 7.87
N ARG A 420 4.00 -21.13 7.43
CA ARG A 420 4.20 -22.60 7.58
C ARG A 420 3.10 -23.51 7.01
N LEU A 421 2.22 -23.00 6.14
CA LEU A 421 1.14 -23.77 5.50
C LEU A 421 1.36 -24.04 4.00
N THR A 422 2.54 -23.71 3.48
CA THR A 422 2.89 -23.98 2.07
C THR A 422 3.22 -25.48 1.89
N PRO A 423 2.63 -26.17 0.88
CA PRO A 423 2.93 -27.57 0.61
C PRO A 423 4.42 -27.84 0.34
N LEU A 424 4.90 -29.03 0.70
CA LEU A 424 6.31 -29.43 0.57
C LEU A 424 6.81 -29.37 -0.88
N ASP A 425 6.03 -29.87 -1.83
CA ASP A 425 6.41 -29.87 -3.26
C ASP A 425 6.60 -28.45 -3.80
N ASN A 426 5.79 -27.50 -3.32
CA ASN A 426 5.93 -26.10 -3.69
C ASN A 426 7.23 -25.50 -3.14
N TRP A 427 7.63 -25.86 -1.92
CA TRP A 427 8.88 -25.38 -1.32
C TRP A 427 10.11 -25.83 -2.10
N GLN A 428 10.16 -27.11 -2.49
CA GLN A 428 11.25 -27.62 -3.30
C GLN A 428 11.37 -26.83 -4.61
N ALA A 429 10.27 -26.65 -5.33
CA ALA A 429 10.26 -25.91 -6.59
C ALA A 429 10.65 -24.42 -6.41
N LEU A 430 10.22 -23.78 -5.31
CA LEU A 430 10.57 -22.39 -5.01
C LEU A 430 12.07 -22.24 -4.72
N LEU A 431 12.66 -23.16 -3.97
CA LEU A 431 14.10 -23.15 -3.67
C LEU A 431 14.95 -23.48 -4.90
N ASP A 432 14.48 -24.39 -5.75
CA ASP A 432 15.11 -24.68 -7.04
C ASP A 432 15.13 -23.43 -7.93
N LYS A 433 14.00 -22.70 -8.02
CA LYS A 433 13.93 -21.42 -8.73
C LYS A 433 14.82 -20.35 -8.10
N LEU A 434 14.82 -20.23 -6.78
CA LEU A 434 15.67 -19.28 -6.05
C LEU A 434 17.16 -19.56 -6.31
N SER A 435 17.57 -20.82 -6.47
CA SER A 435 18.96 -21.19 -6.78
C SER A 435 19.48 -20.61 -8.11
N THR A 436 18.58 -20.18 -8.99
CA THR A 436 18.93 -19.54 -10.28
C THR A 436 19.26 -18.05 -10.13
N MET A 437 19.00 -17.44 -8.98
CA MET A 437 19.25 -16.03 -8.72
C MET A 437 20.57 -15.84 -7.97
N PRO A 438 21.54 -15.05 -8.48
CA PRO A 438 22.78 -14.77 -7.78
C PRO A 438 22.56 -13.86 -6.57
N ALA A 439 23.40 -14.00 -5.54
CA ALA A 439 23.33 -13.19 -4.32
C ALA A 439 23.48 -11.68 -4.57
N THR A 440 24.15 -11.30 -5.66
CA THR A 440 24.38 -9.90 -6.07
C THR A 440 23.10 -9.17 -6.50
N ASP A 441 22.04 -9.90 -6.82
CA ASP A 441 20.75 -9.31 -7.21
C ASP A 441 19.96 -8.82 -5.98
N PHE A 442 20.33 -9.27 -4.78
CA PHE A 442 19.62 -9.00 -3.55
C PHE A 442 20.29 -7.88 -2.75
N GLU A 443 19.49 -6.95 -2.24
CA GLU A 443 19.99 -5.98 -1.27
C GLU A 443 20.23 -6.64 0.09
N THR A 444 21.00 -5.98 0.97
CA THR A 444 21.27 -6.49 2.32
C THR A 444 19.99 -6.77 3.13
N ALA A 445 18.93 -5.98 2.92
CA ALA A 445 17.64 -6.21 3.58
C ALA A 445 16.96 -7.50 3.11
N ASP A 446 17.04 -7.80 1.81
CA ASP A 446 16.48 -9.02 1.22
C ASP A 446 17.23 -10.26 1.70
N LEU A 447 18.56 -10.18 1.74
CA LEU A 447 19.43 -11.22 2.28
C LEU A 447 19.10 -11.54 3.74
N ARG A 448 18.78 -10.53 4.56
CA ARG A 448 18.32 -10.77 5.95
C ARG A 448 16.96 -11.46 6.01
N LEU A 449 16.01 -11.09 5.13
CA LEU A 449 14.72 -11.77 5.04
C LEU A 449 14.87 -13.24 4.63
N LEU A 450 15.74 -13.50 3.65
CA LEU A 450 16.07 -14.87 3.23
C LEU A 450 16.70 -15.66 4.38
N PHE A 451 17.66 -15.11 5.12
CA PHE A 451 18.24 -15.81 6.27
C PHE A 451 17.21 -16.09 7.37
N GLN A 452 16.32 -15.14 7.65
CA GLN A 452 15.21 -15.37 8.58
C GLN A 452 14.31 -16.50 8.08
N ALA A 453 13.96 -16.53 6.79
CA ALA A 453 13.18 -17.61 6.20
C ALA A 453 13.91 -18.96 6.32
N HIS A 454 15.22 -19.02 6.04
CA HIS A 454 16.03 -20.22 6.22
C HIS A 454 15.90 -20.80 7.62
N THR A 455 16.12 -19.98 8.65
CA THR A 455 16.04 -20.42 10.04
C THR A 455 14.63 -20.90 10.41
N LEU A 456 13.59 -20.25 9.89
CA LEU A 456 12.19 -20.67 10.09
C LEU A 456 11.89 -22.02 9.41
N LEU A 457 12.53 -22.31 8.28
CA LEU A 457 12.38 -23.54 7.50
C LEU A 457 13.11 -24.75 8.11
N SER A 458 14.22 -24.52 8.83
CA SER A 458 15.04 -25.57 9.43
C SER A 458 14.31 -26.43 10.49
N ASN A 459 13.17 -25.95 11.01
CA ASN A 459 12.45 -26.59 12.12
C ASN A 459 10.97 -26.94 11.83
N ILE A 460 10.55 -27.00 10.56
CA ILE A 460 9.14 -27.29 10.19
C ILE A 460 8.65 -28.66 10.69
N GLY A 461 9.54 -29.58 11.08
CA GLY A 461 9.19 -30.86 11.71
C GLY A 461 8.71 -30.78 13.17
N ALA A 462 8.89 -29.67 13.88
CA ALA A 462 8.38 -29.46 15.24
C ALA A 462 6.99 -28.79 15.15
N GLY A 463 5.92 -29.56 15.34
CA GLY A 463 4.54 -29.12 15.15
C GLY A 463 4.19 -27.76 15.77
N VAL A 464 3.30 -27.01 15.11
CA VAL A 464 2.81 -25.70 15.56
C VAL A 464 2.13 -25.82 16.93
N PRO A 465 2.59 -25.12 17.98
CA PRO A 465 1.87 -25.07 19.25
C PRO A 465 0.56 -24.28 19.08
N GLY A 466 -0.59 -24.93 19.23
CA GLY A 466 -1.90 -24.27 19.30
C GLY A 466 -2.79 -24.31 18.06
N SER A 467 -2.50 -25.13 17.04
CA SER A 467 -3.44 -25.36 15.94
C SER A 467 -4.52 -26.36 16.37
N PRO A 468 -5.83 -26.10 16.15
CA PRO A 468 -6.85 -27.11 16.34
C PRO A 468 -6.56 -28.25 15.36
N SER A 469 -6.44 -29.45 15.91
CA SER A 469 -6.25 -30.69 15.17
C SER A 469 -7.33 -30.86 14.10
N ALA A 470 -7.03 -30.46 12.86
CA ALA A 470 -7.74 -30.95 11.69
C ALA A 470 -7.09 -32.28 11.30
N GLY A 471 -7.80 -33.37 11.58
CA GLY A 471 -7.37 -34.72 11.23
C GLY A 471 -7.10 -34.82 9.74
N GLY A 472 -5.91 -35.34 9.41
CA GLY A 472 -5.52 -35.70 8.05
C GLY A 472 -4.14 -35.18 7.69
N GLN A 473 -3.09 -35.87 8.15
CA GLN A 473 -1.86 -36.18 7.39
C GLN A 473 -0.81 -36.77 8.33
N GLN A 474 -0.90 -38.09 8.54
CA GLN A 474 0.10 -38.89 9.28
C GLN A 474 1.18 -39.47 8.34
N LEU A 475 1.36 -38.92 7.13
CA LEU A 475 2.22 -39.48 6.08
C LEU A 475 3.43 -38.60 5.68
N ALA A 476 3.67 -37.47 6.33
CA ALA A 476 4.77 -36.55 5.97
C ALA A 476 6.00 -36.60 6.92
N SER A 477 6.03 -37.49 7.90
CA SER A 477 6.93 -37.39 9.07
C SER A 477 8.43 -37.66 8.80
N ALA A 478 8.81 -38.28 7.68
CA ALA A 478 10.22 -38.61 7.40
C ALA A 478 10.96 -37.55 6.55
N GLN A 479 10.30 -36.91 5.57
CA GLN A 479 10.88 -35.82 4.77
C GLN A 479 10.86 -34.47 5.51
N LEU A 480 9.90 -34.27 6.42
CA LEU A 480 9.84 -33.10 7.32
C LEU A 480 11.03 -33.02 8.30
N ALA A 481 11.73 -34.13 8.55
CA ALA A 481 12.86 -34.17 9.48
C ALA A 481 14.16 -33.58 8.89
N ALA A 482 14.26 -33.42 7.57
CA ALA A 482 15.48 -32.91 6.93
C ALA A 482 15.57 -31.37 6.90
N GLY A 483 14.46 -30.67 7.15
CA GLY A 483 14.37 -29.21 7.01
C GLY A 483 14.58 -28.74 5.57
N PHE A 484 14.09 -27.56 5.22
CA PHE A 484 14.48 -26.92 3.97
C PHE A 484 15.65 -25.96 4.23
N SER A 485 16.64 -25.98 3.34
CA SER A 485 17.75 -25.02 3.36
C SER A 485 17.69 -24.09 2.17
N LEU A 486 18.15 -22.86 2.35
CA LEU A 486 18.43 -22.00 1.21
C LEU A 486 19.53 -22.62 0.33
N PRO A 487 19.55 -22.27 -0.98
CA PRO A 487 20.66 -22.58 -1.86
C PRO A 487 21.99 -22.11 -1.26
N PRO A 488 23.07 -22.92 -1.27
CA PRO A 488 24.35 -22.56 -0.64
C PRO A 488 24.92 -21.22 -1.11
N ALA A 489 24.72 -20.89 -2.40
CA ALA A 489 25.17 -19.62 -2.99
C ALA A 489 24.52 -18.38 -2.36
N LEU A 490 23.32 -18.52 -1.79
CA LEU A 490 22.59 -17.45 -1.11
C LEU A 490 22.72 -17.53 0.41
N LEU A 491 22.89 -18.73 0.97
CA LEU A 491 22.94 -18.94 2.41
C LEU A 491 24.08 -18.17 3.10
N GLU A 492 25.31 -18.26 2.57
CA GLU A 492 26.47 -17.59 3.18
C GLU A 492 26.36 -16.05 3.13
N PRO A 493 26.02 -15.43 1.98
CA PRO A 493 25.73 -13.98 1.94
C PRO A 493 24.58 -13.56 2.86
N ALA A 494 23.50 -14.36 2.90
CA ALA A 494 22.35 -14.11 3.76
C ALA A 494 22.72 -14.14 5.25
N ARG A 495 23.51 -15.14 5.66
CA ARG A 495 24.03 -15.27 7.02
C ARG A 495 24.96 -14.12 7.37
N ALA A 496 25.87 -13.73 6.47
CA ALA A 496 26.78 -12.62 6.70
C ALA A 496 26.02 -11.29 6.87
N ALA A 497 25.03 -11.03 6.00
CA ALA A 497 24.16 -9.85 6.10
C ALA A 497 23.35 -9.82 7.41
N TRP A 498 22.93 -10.98 7.90
CA TRP A 498 22.23 -11.11 9.18
C TRP A 498 23.15 -10.84 10.37
N VAL A 499 24.28 -11.55 10.47
CA VAL A 499 25.23 -11.42 11.58
C VAL A 499 25.77 -9.99 11.70
N ALA A 500 25.97 -9.29 10.57
CA ALA A 500 26.40 -7.90 10.57
C ALA A 500 25.40 -6.94 11.24
N ASP A 501 24.10 -7.29 11.30
CA ASP A 501 23.07 -6.48 11.96
C ASP A 501 22.83 -6.91 13.42
N VAL A 502 23.29 -8.10 13.81
CA VAL A 502 23.18 -8.59 15.20
C VAL A 502 24.11 -7.80 16.10
N ARG A 503 23.51 -6.95 16.93
CA ARG A 503 24.20 -6.16 17.93
C ARG A 503 23.36 -6.07 19.19
N ARG A 504 24.03 -5.76 20.31
CA ARG A 504 23.34 -5.35 21.54
C ARG A 504 22.44 -4.16 21.22
N SER A 505 21.18 -4.24 21.61
CA SER A 505 20.20 -3.21 21.34
C SER A 505 20.56 -1.90 22.04
N GLY A 506 21.19 -1.98 23.23
CA GLY A 506 21.46 -0.85 24.11
C GLY A 506 20.21 -0.09 24.55
N ARG A 507 19.02 -0.63 24.25
CA ARG A 507 17.70 0.01 24.42
C ARG A 507 16.77 -0.93 25.16
N LEU A 508 17.16 -1.33 26.37
CA LEU A 508 16.26 -2.04 27.26
C LEU A 508 15.14 -1.08 27.70
N THR A 509 13.88 -1.47 27.52
CA THR A 509 12.75 -0.66 27.99
C THR A 509 12.62 -0.74 29.51
N LYS A 510 11.89 0.17 30.14
CA LYS A 510 11.61 0.12 31.60
C LYS A 510 11.03 -1.24 32.03
N LEU A 511 10.24 -1.87 31.17
CA LEU A 511 9.69 -3.20 31.40
C LEU A 511 10.80 -4.25 31.53
N HIS A 512 11.83 -4.19 30.68
CA HIS A 512 12.98 -5.09 30.77
C HIS A 512 13.74 -4.90 32.09
N GLU A 513 13.96 -3.66 32.52
CA GLU A 513 14.62 -3.36 33.80
C GLU A 513 13.80 -3.86 35.00
N GLU A 514 12.47 -3.73 34.94
CA GLU A 514 11.56 -4.22 35.97
C GLU A 514 11.59 -5.74 36.08
N VAL A 515 11.43 -6.45 34.96
CA VAL A 515 11.51 -7.91 34.93
C VAL A 515 12.87 -8.39 35.46
N SER A 516 13.97 -7.77 35.01
CA SER A 516 15.32 -8.08 35.48
C SER A 516 15.46 -7.88 36.99
N ARG A 517 14.91 -6.79 37.54
CA ARG A 517 14.95 -6.50 38.98
C ARG A 517 14.19 -7.55 39.79
N VAL A 518 13.04 -8.02 39.30
CA VAL A 518 12.26 -9.07 39.99
C VAL A 518 13.02 -10.40 39.94
N LEU A 519 13.60 -10.78 38.80
CA LEU A 519 14.46 -11.97 38.68
C LEU A 519 15.64 -11.93 39.67
N TRP A 520 16.32 -10.77 39.79
CA TRP A 520 17.39 -10.58 40.77
C TRP A 520 16.91 -10.78 42.21
N ARG A 521 15.73 -10.26 42.56
CA ARG A 521 15.12 -10.46 43.89
C ARG A 521 14.74 -11.91 44.16
N MET A 522 14.46 -12.69 43.11
CA MET A 522 14.21 -14.12 43.20
C MET A 522 15.50 -14.96 43.25
N GLY A 523 16.69 -14.33 43.14
CA GLY A 523 17.96 -15.04 43.07
C GLY A 523 18.22 -15.72 41.72
N VAL A 524 17.49 -15.34 40.68
CA VAL A 524 17.63 -15.92 39.34
C VAL A 524 18.68 -15.17 38.54
N LEU A 525 19.82 -15.83 38.31
CA LEU A 525 20.91 -15.30 37.48
C LEU A 525 20.49 -15.25 36.01
N HIS A 526 20.72 -14.10 35.38
CA HIS A 526 20.40 -13.87 33.97
C HIS A 526 21.35 -12.83 33.36
N ARG A 527 21.48 -12.84 32.03
CA ARG A 527 22.17 -11.81 31.25
C ARG A 527 21.17 -11.08 30.37
N SER A 528 21.11 -9.75 30.49
CA SER A 528 20.23 -8.91 29.67
C SER A 528 20.95 -8.41 28.42
N ASP A 529 20.21 -8.20 27.32
CA ASP A 529 20.75 -7.70 26.04
C ASP A 529 21.97 -8.52 25.58
N HIS A 530 21.82 -9.85 25.62
CA HIS A 530 22.92 -10.81 25.48
C HIS A 530 23.02 -11.30 24.05
N VAL A 531 24.21 -11.17 23.44
CA VAL A 531 24.50 -11.76 22.13
C VAL A 531 24.97 -13.19 22.37
N MET A 532 24.29 -14.14 21.73
CA MET A 532 24.58 -15.57 21.86
C MET A 532 25.97 -15.89 21.27
N ALA A 533 26.55 -17.00 21.72
CA ALA A 533 27.92 -17.39 21.34
C ALA A 533 28.12 -17.61 19.82
N ASP A 534 27.06 -17.99 19.11
CA ASP A 534 27.07 -18.16 17.65
C ASP A 534 26.98 -16.84 16.85
N GLY A 535 26.74 -15.71 17.54
CA GLY A 535 26.55 -14.40 16.94
C GLY A 535 25.26 -14.26 16.12
N LEU A 536 24.34 -15.24 16.18
CA LEU A 536 23.15 -15.26 15.34
C LEU A 536 22.00 -14.44 15.93
N VAL A 537 21.93 -14.29 17.25
CA VAL A 537 20.83 -13.55 17.89
C VAL A 537 21.32 -12.78 19.11
N CYS A 538 20.72 -11.62 19.31
CA CYS A 538 20.73 -10.92 20.59
C CYS A 538 19.37 -11.12 21.26
N VAL A 539 19.37 -11.61 22.50
CA VAL A 539 18.17 -11.96 23.26
C VAL A 539 17.93 -10.99 24.41
N HIS A 540 16.66 -10.79 24.78
CA HIS A 540 16.30 -9.85 25.84
C HIS A 540 16.91 -10.28 27.19
N MET A 541 16.70 -11.54 27.59
CA MET A 541 17.34 -12.12 28.78
C MET A 541 17.67 -13.59 28.56
N ALA A 542 18.93 -13.97 28.84
CA ALA A 542 19.41 -15.33 28.77
C ALA A 542 19.64 -15.92 30.18
N LEU A 543 19.18 -17.16 30.38
CA LEU A 543 19.25 -17.92 31.62
C LEU A 543 19.82 -19.31 31.36
N ASP A 544 20.15 -20.03 32.44
CA ASP A 544 20.58 -21.44 32.41
C ASP A 544 21.67 -21.73 31.35
N GLY A 545 22.78 -20.99 31.42
CA GLY A 545 23.89 -21.17 30.49
C GLY A 545 23.50 -20.92 29.02
N ASP A 546 22.60 -19.96 28.77
CA ASP A 546 22.06 -19.58 27.45
C ASP A 546 21.07 -20.58 26.82
N LYS A 547 20.51 -21.52 27.59
CA LYS A 547 19.50 -22.46 27.06
C LYS A 547 18.08 -21.92 27.10
N VAL A 548 17.81 -21.01 28.05
CA VAL A 548 16.48 -20.45 28.29
C VAL A 548 16.52 -18.97 28.01
N VAL A 549 15.56 -18.50 27.21
CA VAL A 549 15.43 -17.09 26.83
C VAL A 549 14.08 -16.56 27.29
N LEU A 550 14.10 -15.44 28.02
CA LEU A 550 12.90 -14.66 28.29
C LEU A 550 12.81 -13.50 27.31
N GLU A 551 11.80 -13.52 26.45
CA GLU A 551 11.45 -12.45 25.52
C GLU A 551 10.43 -11.52 26.18
N VAL A 552 10.90 -10.37 26.65
CA VAL A 552 10.05 -9.33 27.23
C VAL A 552 9.42 -8.51 26.11
N ASP A 553 8.13 -8.74 25.85
CA ASP A 553 7.42 -8.17 24.70
C ASP A 553 6.67 -6.90 25.09
N ASP A 554 7.10 -5.75 24.57
CA ASP A 554 6.42 -4.47 24.74
C ASP A 554 5.15 -4.34 23.85
N ALA A 555 4.45 -3.21 23.95
CA ALA A 555 3.23 -2.96 23.19
C ALA A 555 3.40 -3.05 21.66
N SER A 556 4.59 -2.70 21.14
CA SER A 556 4.88 -2.79 19.71
C SER A 556 4.97 -4.24 19.21
N HIS A 557 5.01 -5.24 20.08
CA HIS A 557 5.04 -6.64 19.66
C HIS A 557 3.65 -7.18 19.28
N TYR A 558 2.59 -6.38 19.45
CA TYR A 558 1.21 -6.79 19.34
C TYR A 558 0.39 -5.85 18.45
N ALA A 559 -0.63 -6.38 17.80
CA ALA A 559 -1.61 -5.58 17.07
C ALA A 559 -2.31 -4.59 18.01
N VAL A 560 -2.42 -3.33 17.57
CA VAL A 560 -2.82 -2.19 18.41
C VAL A 560 -4.23 -2.34 19.00
N ASN A 561 -5.12 -3.05 18.31
CA ASN A 561 -6.53 -3.20 18.69
C ASN A 561 -6.88 -4.52 19.40
N ALA A 562 -6.04 -5.55 19.28
CA ALA A 562 -6.43 -6.92 19.67
C ALA A 562 -5.42 -7.62 20.58
N TRP A 563 -4.29 -6.97 20.90
CA TRP A 563 -3.17 -7.55 21.67
C TRP A 563 -2.75 -8.94 21.15
N ARG A 564 -2.90 -9.17 19.85
CA ARG A 564 -2.44 -10.39 19.16
C ARG A 564 -0.98 -10.20 18.75
N PRO A 565 -0.07 -11.16 19.00
CA PRO A 565 1.32 -11.03 18.56
C PRO A 565 1.40 -10.82 17.05
N LEU A 566 2.22 -9.88 16.61
CA LEU A 566 2.49 -9.66 15.20
C LEU A 566 3.44 -10.73 14.65
N GLY A 567 3.47 -10.87 13.33
CA GLY A 567 4.32 -11.82 12.62
C GLY A 567 5.79 -11.72 12.98
N ARG A 568 6.32 -10.50 13.14
CA ARG A 568 7.72 -10.29 13.57
C ARG A 568 8.02 -10.87 14.95
N THR A 569 7.06 -10.79 15.87
CA THR A 569 7.18 -11.29 17.24
C THR A 569 7.24 -12.81 17.22
N LEU A 570 6.36 -13.44 16.43
CA LEU A 570 6.32 -14.90 16.29
C LEU A 570 7.49 -15.42 15.46
N ALA A 571 7.90 -14.73 14.40
CA ALA A 571 9.09 -15.05 13.63
C ALA A 571 10.32 -15.09 14.53
N ARG A 572 10.49 -14.07 15.39
CA ARG A 572 11.59 -14.03 16.36
C ARG A 572 11.55 -15.21 17.33
N ARG A 573 10.39 -15.51 17.93
CA ARG A 573 10.24 -16.67 18.84
C ARG A 573 10.58 -17.98 18.13
N TYR A 574 10.02 -18.20 16.94
CA TYR A 574 10.27 -19.41 16.16
C TYR A 574 11.71 -19.56 15.69
N MET A 575 12.39 -18.45 15.37
CA MET A 575 13.82 -18.50 15.06
C MET A 575 14.66 -18.90 16.27
N LEU A 576 14.37 -18.33 17.44
CA LEU A 576 15.08 -18.69 18.67
C LEU A 576 14.86 -20.18 19.01
N GLU A 577 13.64 -20.68 18.86
CA GLU A 577 13.32 -22.11 19.00
C GLU A 577 14.04 -22.97 17.95
N ALA A 578 14.18 -22.48 16.72
CA ALA A 578 14.95 -23.14 15.66
C ALA A 578 16.45 -23.25 15.95
N LEU A 579 16.98 -22.35 16.79
CA LEU A 579 18.34 -22.43 17.31
C LEU A 579 18.45 -23.34 18.55
N GLY A 580 17.38 -24.08 18.89
CA GLY A 580 17.36 -25.01 20.03
C GLY A 580 17.16 -24.33 21.39
N LEU A 581 16.75 -23.06 21.41
CA LEU A 581 16.54 -22.30 22.64
C LEU A 581 15.13 -22.54 23.18
N THR A 582 15.01 -22.65 24.50
CA THR A 582 13.69 -22.66 25.14
C THR A 582 13.23 -21.22 25.36
N VAL A 583 12.27 -20.78 24.57
CA VAL A 583 11.77 -19.39 24.61
C VAL A 583 10.55 -19.28 25.51
N ARG A 584 10.50 -18.23 26.33
CA ARG A 584 9.32 -17.84 27.11
C ARG A 584 9.07 -16.36 26.92
N SER A 585 7.83 -16.00 26.59
CA SER A 585 7.42 -14.61 26.40
C SER A 585 6.84 -14.03 27.69
N ILE A 586 7.14 -12.76 27.94
CA ILE A 586 6.52 -11.95 28.99
C ILE A 586 5.79 -10.79 28.31
N PRO A 587 4.48 -10.92 28.03
CA PRO A 587 3.69 -9.85 27.44
C PRO A 587 3.54 -8.66 28.40
N PHE A 588 3.71 -7.44 27.89
CA PHE A 588 3.58 -6.22 28.70
C PHE A 588 2.24 -6.11 29.43
N TYR A 589 1.11 -6.41 28.75
CA TYR A 589 -0.23 -6.28 29.34
C TYR A 589 -0.43 -7.28 30.48
N GLN A 590 0.13 -8.48 30.36
CA GLN A 590 0.08 -9.48 31.42
C GLN A 590 0.93 -9.01 32.60
N TRP A 591 2.15 -8.56 32.35
CA TRP A 591 3.04 -8.05 33.40
C TRP A 591 2.43 -6.89 34.21
N PHE A 592 1.87 -5.89 33.53
CA PHE A 592 1.26 -4.73 34.18
C PHE A 592 -0.01 -5.09 34.95
N SER A 593 -0.74 -6.13 34.53
CA SER A 593 -1.95 -6.59 35.24
C SER A 593 -1.66 -7.24 36.61
N LEU A 594 -0.41 -7.63 36.88
CA LEU A 594 -0.04 -8.32 38.13
C LEU A 594 -0.08 -7.39 39.35
N GLY A 595 0.08 -6.08 39.15
CA GLY A 595 -0.10 -5.02 40.15
C GLY A 595 0.95 -4.93 41.26
N ASP A 596 1.43 -6.07 41.79
CA ASP A 596 2.38 -6.13 42.90
C ASP A 596 3.52 -7.13 42.69
N LEU A 597 4.54 -7.02 43.56
CA LEU A 597 5.77 -7.81 43.48
C LEU A 597 5.54 -9.30 43.72
N GLU A 598 4.60 -9.69 44.58
CA GLU A 598 4.39 -11.11 44.91
C GLU A 598 3.71 -11.82 43.76
N ASN A 599 2.74 -11.18 43.09
CA ASN A 599 2.14 -11.68 41.87
C ASN A 599 3.16 -11.75 40.72
N GLN A 600 4.06 -10.76 40.60
CA GLN A 600 5.17 -10.79 39.63
C GLN A 600 6.13 -11.97 39.88
N LYS A 601 6.52 -12.20 41.13
CA LYS A 601 7.35 -13.36 41.50
C LYS A 601 6.63 -14.68 41.22
N ALA A 602 5.36 -14.79 41.58
CA ALA A 602 4.56 -15.99 41.34
C ALA A 602 4.45 -16.29 39.84
N PHE A 603 4.17 -15.26 39.03
CA PHE A 603 4.14 -15.37 37.58
C PHE A 603 5.47 -15.86 36.99
N LEU A 604 6.59 -15.22 37.37
CA LEU A 604 7.92 -15.65 36.88
C LEU A 604 8.29 -17.05 37.37
N THR A 605 7.93 -17.41 38.61
CA THR A 605 8.16 -18.75 39.14
C THR A 605 7.41 -19.78 38.32
N GLN A 606 6.13 -19.54 38.01
CA GLN A 606 5.35 -20.42 37.16
C GLN A 606 5.93 -20.49 35.74
N LEU A 607 6.31 -19.35 35.16
CA LEU A 607 6.90 -19.27 33.83
C LEU A 607 8.19 -20.10 33.74
N LEU A 608 9.06 -20.02 34.76
CA LEU A 608 10.30 -20.79 34.86
C LEU A 608 10.06 -22.26 35.26
N ALA A 609 9.01 -22.58 36.01
CA ALA A 609 8.69 -23.96 36.38
C ALA A 609 8.19 -24.79 35.19
N THR A 610 7.66 -24.14 34.14
CA THR A 610 7.32 -24.83 32.88
C THR A 610 8.53 -25.17 32.00
N LEU A 611 9.76 -24.95 32.50
CA LEU A 611 10.97 -25.39 31.82
C LEU A 611 11.15 -26.91 32.04
N PRO A 612 11.46 -27.69 31.00
CA PRO A 612 11.83 -29.08 31.20
C PRO A 612 13.01 -29.13 32.18
N SER A 613 12.85 -29.88 33.27
CA SER A 613 13.94 -30.10 34.22
C SER A 613 15.14 -30.71 33.49
N PRO A 614 16.39 -30.35 33.82
CA PRO A 614 17.55 -30.99 33.24
C PRO A 614 17.71 -32.41 33.81
N THR A 615 16.97 -33.37 33.25
CA THR A 615 17.12 -34.81 33.47
C THR A 615 16.74 -35.52 32.17
N ALA A 616 17.54 -36.35 31.50
CA ALA A 616 18.84 -36.91 31.79
C ALA A 616 19.63 -36.95 30.47
N GLN A 617 20.89 -36.51 30.48
CA GLN A 617 21.84 -37.02 29.49
C GLN A 617 21.82 -38.53 29.64
N ALA A 618 21.55 -39.24 28.54
CA ALA A 618 21.83 -40.65 28.45
C ALA A 618 23.28 -40.86 28.89
N THR A 619 23.44 -41.46 30.07
CA THR A 619 24.70 -42.03 30.49
C THR A 619 25.13 -43.00 29.38
N PRO A 620 26.37 -42.94 28.88
CA PRO A 620 26.88 -44.05 28.11
C PRO A 620 26.84 -45.26 29.04
N SER A 621 26.06 -46.26 28.62
CA SER A 621 25.92 -47.57 29.27
C SER A 621 27.23 -48.00 29.91
N SER A 622 27.30 -47.96 31.24
CA SER A 622 28.36 -48.62 31.97
C SER A 622 28.25 -50.12 31.68
N ALA A 623 29.29 -50.69 31.08
CA ALA A 623 29.44 -52.12 31.00
C ALA A 623 29.42 -52.68 32.43
N ALA A 624 28.40 -53.50 32.73
CA ALA A 624 28.34 -54.25 33.97
C ALA A 624 29.51 -55.26 34.04
N PRO A 625 30.05 -55.53 35.24
CA PRO A 625 31.25 -56.33 35.42
C PRO A 625 30.94 -57.82 35.24
N MET A 626 31.66 -58.50 34.34
CA MET A 626 31.69 -59.96 34.32
C MET A 626 32.65 -60.45 35.40
N SER A 627 32.07 -60.88 36.52
CA SER A 627 32.71 -61.75 37.50
C SER A 627 32.71 -63.18 36.94
N LEU A 628 33.84 -63.66 36.42
CA LEU A 628 34.05 -65.08 36.16
C LEU A 628 35.18 -65.59 37.07
N THR A 629 34.75 -66.44 37.99
CA THR A 629 35.50 -67.26 38.93
C THR A 629 36.58 -68.10 38.26
N ALA A 630 37.77 -68.10 38.86
CA ALA A 630 38.86 -69.00 38.54
C ALA A 630 38.57 -70.45 39.00
N GLN A 631 38.85 -71.41 38.12
CA GLN A 631 39.20 -72.79 38.47
C GLN A 631 40.44 -73.22 37.65
N PRO A 632 41.31 -74.12 38.17
CA PRO A 632 42.69 -74.24 37.72
C PRO A 632 43.00 -75.47 36.86
N LEU A 633 44.08 -75.33 36.08
CA LEU A 633 45.05 -76.35 35.61
C LEU A 633 44.55 -77.55 34.78
N GLN A 634 45.00 -77.64 33.51
CA GLN A 634 45.97 -78.68 33.09
C GLN A 634 46.42 -78.54 31.61
N GLN A 635 47.75 -78.46 31.44
CA GLN A 635 48.58 -79.20 30.47
C GLN A 635 48.15 -79.27 28.98
N ASN A 636 48.84 -78.55 28.09
CA ASN A 636 50.07 -79.02 27.44
C ASN A 636 50.39 -78.17 26.19
N GLN A 637 51.63 -77.67 26.18
CA GLN A 637 52.45 -77.25 25.03
C GLN A 637 52.60 -78.37 23.97
N PRO A 638 53.36 -78.17 22.86
CA PRO A 638 53.73 -76.95 22.13
C PRO A 638 53.59 -77.13 20.59
N ALA A 639 53.84 -76.06 19.82
CA ALA A 639 54.73 -76.02 18.64
C ALA A 639 54.35 -74.79 17.79
N ASP A 640 55.08 -73.69 17.84
CA ASP A 640 56.35 -73.43 17.15
C ASP A 640 56.17 -72.96 15.70
N ILE A 641 56.82 -71.82 15.42
CA ILE A 641 57.51 -71.47 14.16
C ILE A 641 56.56 -71.01 13.02
N LEU A 642 56.62 -69.78 12.49
CA LEU A 642 57.64 -68.74 12.42
C LEU A 642 56.98 -67.38 12.16
#